data_AF-A0A7V6W2G0-F1
#
_entry.id   AF-A0A7V6W2G0-F1
#
_cell.length_a   1.000
_cell.length_b   1.000
_cell.length_c   1.000
_cell.angle_alpha   90.00
_cell.angle_beta   90.00
_cell.angle_gamma   90.00
#
_symmetry.space_group_name_H-M   'P 1'
#
loop_
_entity.id
_entity.type
_entity.pdbx_description
1 polymer ?
#
loop_
_entity_poly.entity_id
_entity_poly.type
_entity_poly.pdbx_seq_one_letter_code
_entity_poly.pdbx_strand_id
1 'polypeptide(L)'
;MSSGKQILTNILLSALNIKESHGINVKDLAFDNSELKIFLDNFKMSEDILNLKKPLLKKVTANIEPDSSRDEFLTEINFIIGLAEIAKKENSKLELDKEQLLKLEKLKEIISRYIQKNEFNIKYIEENGAKNNESYRRLLRLTEDDELYSADDYDVVEKIVNLITPENASSNLDKIYTFMNAANARKLKEKYTGVVKKKEPNINITLTRIEPKKEEKVEESIEEEVIEQEVIEEEKPRVLERIIEDYTPDAVEIEEIEDHTISENFFEFVNLGESKKNAVLVDAENAQKLKEIFATLGFNYDDFDDDLRKELELENINRLEKQAEYLIKQKIVLSKVVSKNTNVIVYLLTRSTKEYIEIVTRTLENRFDIKSAGGELFRIVNYATTIFGEEGSYNFVENAKLFIEYNIDINKIIDTNINFLYSNNENLKETIDYLKKYKADIKTIVENCSFAISPPFAFQEHKNLLRKNIEVLKMYGFNLIDFFNEKDSYYTVLNTTDLASKIDQLIEVGLTEYIHGNEKFAGNTLKTLIIKRNYYAYKNGLDVWNSLKIEFNRLNKAHPDNKMSYDEFLKVKKHIKESNELISEEEIGIIKSDYPIMGIVDESTRASIYSDTPLAILKRKTELIYGTQIISRQKVFRVFRALIDYGFEEKKALLYSLMHDSILEEQEYIFIKESVEEMGVDKVESQLLRSI
;
A
#
# COMPACT_ATOMS: atom_id res chain seq x y z
N MET A 1 -6.42 -22.54 -22.48
CA MET A 1 -5.92 -22.94 -21.15
C MET A 1 -6.96 -23.83 -20.49
N SER A 2 -6.57 -24.91 -19.83
CA SER A 2 -7.50 -25.84 -19.16
C SER A 2 -8.24 -25.16 -18.00
N SER A 3 -9.55 -25.39 -17.87
CA SER A 3 -10.35 -24.77 -16.81
C SER A 3 -10.08 -25.41 -15.44
N GLY A 4 -10.33 -24.68 -14.34
CA GLY A 4 -10.15 -25.20 -12.96
C GLY A 4 -10.87 -26.53 -12.73
N LYS A 5 -12.05 -26.72 -13.32
CA LYS A 5 -12.79 -27.99 -13.33
C LYS A 5 -12.01 -29.13 -13.99
N GLN A 6 -11.45 -28.88 -15.17
CA GLN A 6 -10.67 -29.88 -15.92
C GLN A 6 -9.38 -30.25 -15.17
N ILE A 7 -8.72 -29.26 -14.56
CA ILE A 7 -7.50 -29.47 -13.77
C ILE A 7 -7.82 -30.37 -12.55
N LEU A 8 -8.86 -30.04 -11.78
CA LEU A 8 -9.28 -30.85 -10.63
C LEU A 8 -9.66 -32.28 -11.05
N THR A 9 -10.44 -32.42 -12.11
CA THR A 9 -10.87 -33.74 -12.63
C THR A 9 -9.67 -34.60 -13.03
N ASN A 10 -8.70 -34.02 -13.76
CA ASN A 10 -7.51 -34.73 -14.19
C ASN A 10 -6.62 -35.14 -13.00
N ILE A 11 -6.49 -34.27 -11.99
CA ILE A 11 -5.73 -34.57 -10.76
C ILE A 11 -6.41 -35.71 -9.98
N LEU A 12 -7.74 -35.67 -9.80
CA LEU A 12 -8.48 -36.73 -9.11
C LEU A 12 -8.43 -38.07 -9.84
N LEU A 13 -8.57 -38.08 -11.18
CA LEU A 13 -8.42 -39.30 -11.98
C LEU A 13 -6.99 -39.84 -11.93
N SER A 14 -6.00 -38.96 -11.97
CA SER A 14 -4.59 -39.35 -11.81
C SER A 14 -4.35 -39.99 -10.44
N ALA A 15 -4.91 -39.41 -9.37
CA ALA A 15 -4.85 -39.95 -8.02
C ALA A 15 -5.42 -41.38 -7.93
N LEU A 16 -6.60 -41.59 -8.51
CA LEU A 16 -7.31 -42.87 -8.48
C LEU A 16 -6.59 -43.95 -9.32
N ASN A 17 -5.98 -43.55 -10.44
CA ASN A 17 -5.26 -44.44 -11.33
C ASN A 17 -3.90 -44.92 -10.78
N ILE A 18 -3.29 -44.24 -9.80
CA ILE A 18 -1.99 -44.64 -9.19
C ILE A 18 -2.07 -46.02 -8.50
N LYS A 19 -3.26 -46.50 -8.11
CA LYS A 19 -3.45 -47.86 -7.57
C LYS A 19 -4.04 -48.86 -8.56
N GLU A 20 -4.86 -48.42 -9.53
CA GLU A 20 -5.46 -49.34 -10.52
C GLU A 20 -4.43 -49.76 -11.60
N SER A 21 -3.39 -48.97 -11.81
CA SER A 21 -2.24 -49.32 -12.65
C SER A 21 -1.19 -50.15 -11.89
N HIS A 22 -1.47 -51.46 -11.76
CA HIS A 22 -0.46 -52.53 -11.68
C HIS A 22 0.44 -52.57 -10.43
N GLY A 23 -0.07 -53.11 -9.31
CA GLY A 23 0.76 -53.82 -8.31
C GLY A 23 2.08 -53.15 -7.90
N ILE A 24 2.11 -51.81 -7.85
CA ILE A 24 3.34 -51.04 -7.69
C ILE A 24 3.90 -51.28 -6.29
N ASN A 25 5.02 -52.01 -6.24
CA ASN A 25 5.77 -52.22 -5.02
C ASN A 25 6.68 -51.00 -4.78
N VAL A 26 6.40 -50.25 -3.72
CA VAL A 26 7.16 -49.06 -3.30
C VAL A 26 8.67 -49.34 -3.23
N LYS A 27 9.06 -50.57 -2.83
CA LYS A 27 10.46 -50.99 -2.78
C LYS A 27 11.13 -51.03 -4.15
N ASP A 28 10.38 -51.41 -5.19
CA ASP A 28 10.92 -51.52 -6.56
C ASP A 28 11.10 -50.13 -7.18
N LEU A 29 10.20 -49.18 -6.90
CA LEU A 29 10.36 -47.78 -7.31
C LEU A 29 11.53 -47.10 -6.61
N ALA A 30 11.68 -47.32 -5.29
CA ALA A 30 12.78 -46.77 -4.52
C ALA A 30 14.13 -47.32 -5.01
N PHE A 31 14.18 -48.62 -5.32
CA PHE A 31 15.35 -49.27 -5.90
C PHE A 31 15.72 -48.69 -7.28
N ASP A 32 14.74 -48.58 -8.20
CA ASP A 32 14.95 -47.99 -9.52
C ASP A 32 15.51 -46.55 -9.39
N ASN A 33 14.98 -45.74 -8.47
CA ASN A 33 15.45 -44.38 -8.23
C ASN A 33 16.88 -44.32 -7.69
N SER A 34 17.25 -45.20 -6.75
CA SER A 34 18.62 -45.27 -6.27
C SER A 34 19.59 -45.61 -7.40
N GLU A 35 19.27 -46.59 -8.24
CA GLU A 35 20.14 -46.97 -9.37
C GLU A 35 20.27 -45.85 -10.41
N LEU A 36 19.17 -45.16 -10.74
CA LEU A 36 19.18 -44.06 -11.70
C LEU A 36 19.91 -42.82 -11.20
N LYS A 37 19.80 -42.48 -9.91
CA LYS A 37 20.58 -41.38 -9.30
C LYS A 37 22.07 -41.68 -9.32
N ILE A 38 22.47 -42.89 -8.92
CA ILE A 38 23.87 -43.34 -8.99
C ILE A 38 24.39 -43.25 -10.43
N PHE A 39 23.57 -43.62 -11.41
CA PHE A 39 23.94 -43.47 -12.82
C PHE A 39 24.15 -42.00 -13.19
N LEU A 40 23.20 -41.10 -12.90
CA LEU A 40 23.31 -39.67 -13.24
C LEU A 40 24.53 -39.00 -12.60
N ASP A 41 24.79 -39.27 -11.32
CA ASP A 41 25.93 -38.68 -10.58
C ASP A 41 27.29 -39.09 -11.18
N ASN A 42 27.34 -40.27 -11.79
CA ASN A 42 28.54 -40.83 -12.39
C ASN A 42 28.60 -40.66 -13.92
N PHE A 43 27.56 -40.14 -14.57
CA PHE A 43 27.52 -39.95 -16.02
C PHE A 43 28.25 -38.65 -16.41
N LYS A 44 29.55 -38.76 -16.65
CA LYS A 44 30.44 -37.63 -16.97
C LYS A 44 30.94 -37.65 -18.40
N MET A 45 31.02 -38.83 -19.00
CA MET A 45 31.47 -39.06 -20.36
C MET A 45 30.44 -39.90 -21.13
N SER A 46 30.46 -39.82 -22.45
CA SER A 46 29.47 -40.51 -23.31
C SER A 46 29.51 -42.03 -23.14
N GLU A 47 30.68 -42.59 -22.84
CA GLU A 47 30.92 -44.02 -22.59
C GLU A 47 30.26 -44.53 -21.30
N ASP A 48 29.95 -43.63 -20.36
CA ASP A 48 29.28 -43.98 -19.10
C ASP A 48 27.86 -44.49 -19.33
N ILE A 49 27.30 -44.31 -20.53
CA ILE A 49 25.98 -44.87 -20.91
C ILE A 49 25.91 -46.39 -20.77
N LEU A 50 27.05 -47.07 -20.88
CA LEU A 50 27.16 -48.51 -20.67
C LEU A 50 26.77 -48.94 -19.25
N ASN A 51 26.81 -48.01 -18.29
CA ASN A 51 26.43 -48.26 -16.90
C ASN A 51 24.90 -48.21 -16.69
N LEU A 52 24.12 -47.73 -17.68
CA LEU A 52 22.66 -47.75 -17.61
C LEU A 52 22.14 -49.14 -17.97
N LYS A 53 21.48 -49.80 -17.01
CA LYS A 53 20.91 -51.14 -17.24
C LYS A 53 19.76 -51.09 -18.24
N LYS A 54 19.77 -51.99 -19.24
CA LYS A 54 18.71 -52.10 -20.27
C LYS A 54 17.27 -52.15 -19.71
N PRO A 55 16.97 -52.87 -18.61
CA PRO A 55 15.64 -52.84 -18.01
C PRO A 55 15.22 -51.46 -17.51
N LEU A 56 16.14 -50.69 -16.91
CA LEU A 56 15.87 -49.32 -16.45
C LEU A 56 15.67 -48.38 -17.63
N LEU A 57 16.48 -48.50 -18.68
CA LEU A 57 16.29 -47.71 -19.91
C LEU A 57 14.86 -47.91 -20.46
N LYS A 58 14.41 -49.16 -20.59
CA LYS A 58 13.04 -49.47 -21.05
C LYS A 58 11.96 -48.86 -20.15
N LYS A 59 12.13 -48.94 -18.83
CA LYS A 59 11.19 -48.36 -17.86
C LYS A 59 11.11 -46.83 -17.98
N VAL A 60 12.26 -46.16 -18.05
CA VAL A 60 12.37 -44.70 -18.14
C VAL A 60 11.73 -44.18 -19.43
N THR A 61 11.93 -44.87 -20.55
CA THR A 61 11.37 -44.46 -21.85
C THR A 61 9.93 -44.89 -22.08
N ALA A 62 9.32 -45.70 -21.20
CA ALA A 62 8.00 -46.27 -21.41
C ALA A 62 6.89 -45.22 -21.62
N ASN A 63 7.06 -44.02 -21.03
CA ASN A 63 6.07 -42.93 -21.08
C ASN A 63 6.27 -41.96 -22.27
N ILE A 64 7.17 -42.26 -23.21
CA ILE A 64 7.33 -41.43 -24.42
C ILE A 64 6.19 -41.79 -25.38
N GLU A 65 5.35 -40.82 -25.70
CA GLU A 65 4.30 -40.94 -26.72
C GLU A 65 4.60 -40.01 -27.91
N PRO A 66 4.18 -40.39 -29.13
CA PRO A 66 3.60 -41.68 -29.51
C PRO A 66 4.63 -42.83 -29.48
N ASP A 67 4.17 -44.09 -29.53
CA ASP A 67 5.03 -45.29 -29.52
C ASP A 67 6.13 -45.23 -30.59
N SER A 68 5.84 -44.65 -31.76
CA SER A 68 6.82 -44.45 -32.84
C SER A 68 8.01 -43.58 -32.42
N SER A 69 7.76 -42.51 -31.67
CA SER A 69 8.81 -41.62 -31.14
C SER A 69 9.61 -42.27 -30.02
N ARG A 70 9.00 -43.16 -29.23
CA ARG A 70 9.71 -43.97 -28.24
C ARG A 70 10.67 -44.94 -28.92
N ASP A 71 10.20 -45.63 -29.96
CA ASP A 71 10.98 -46.64 -30.66
C ASP A 71 12.14 -46.02 -31.44
N GLU A 72 11.92 -44.86 -32.07
CA GLU A 72 12.97 -44.06 -32.70
C GLU A 72 14.04 -43.64 -31.69
N PHE A 73 13.62 -43.05 -30.56
CA PHE A 73 14.55 -42.62 -29.51
C PHE A 73 15.33 -43.81 -28.91
N LEU A 74 14.67 -44.93 -28.65
CA LEU A 74 15.33 -46.14 -28.17
C LEU A 74 16.33 -46.69 -29.19
N THR A 75 16.03 -46.61 -30.47
CA THR A 75 16.94 -47.06 -31.54
C THR A 75 18.22 -46.23 -31.53
N GLU A 76 18.10 -44.90 -31.44
CA GLU A 76 19.25 -43.99 -31.37
C GLU A 76 20.07 -44.19 -30.09
N ILE A 77 19.42 -44.35 -28.94
CA ILE A 77 20.13 -44.60 -27.67
C ILE A 77 20.84 -45.95 -27.71
N ASN A 78 20.22 -47.01 -28.25
CA ASN A 78 20.87 -48.31 -28.42
C ASN A 78 22.02 -48.25 -29.44
N PHE A 79 21.92 -47.41 -30.46
CA PHE A 79 23.01 -47.17 -31.40
C PHE A 79 24.22 -46.54 -30.69
N ILE A 80 24.00 -45.50 -29.88
CA ILE A 80 25.06 -44.87 -29.07
C ILE A 80 25.68 -45.87 -28.08
N ILE A 81 24.86 -46.72 -27.43
CA ILE A 81 25.35 -47.82 -26.58
C ILE A 81 26.25 -48.76 -27.39
N GLY A 82 25.86 -49.13 -28.60
CA GLY A 82 26.65 -49.98 -29.49
C GLY A 82 28.00 -49.35 -29.85
N LEU A 83 28.02 -48.05 -30.15
CA LEU A 83 29.27 -47.32 -30.40
C LEU A 83 30.16 -47.28 -29.15
N ALA A 84 29.58 -47.04 -27.97
CA ALA A 84 30.31 -47.07 -26.71
C ALA A 84 30.91 -48.45 -26.40
N GLU A 85 30.20 -49.54 -26.71
CA GLU A 85 30.71 -50.91 -26.55
C GLU A 85 31.92 -51.17 -27.47
N ILE A 86 31.89 -50.66 -28.71
CA ILE A 86 33.00 -50.78 -29.66
C ILE A 86 34.21 -49.98 -29.17
N ALA A 87 34.01 -48.72 -28.80
CA ALA A 87 35.07 -47.85 -28.28
C ALA A 87 35.75 -48.48 -27.05
N LYS A 88 34.97 -49.06 -26.13
CA LYS A 88 35.48 -49.78 -24.97
C LYS A 88 36.29 -51.03 -25.33
N LYS A 89 35.89 -51.78 -26.35
CA LYS A 89 36.62 -52.98 -26.82
C LYS A 89 37.93 -52.62 -27.51
N GLU A 90 37.94 -51.53 -28.26
CA GLU A 90 39.11 -51.05 -29.00
C GLU A 90 40.02 -50.15 -28.16
N ASN A 91 39.63 -49.86 -26.92
CA ASN A 91 40.31 -48.95 -26.01
C ASN A 91 40.51 -47.55 -26.62
N SER A 92 39.52 -47.11 -27.40
CA SER A 92 39.46 -45.82 -28.09
C SER A 92 38.42 -44.91 -27.43
N LYS A 93 38.53 -43.61 -27.70
CA LYS A 93 37.58 -42.60 -27.18
C LYS A 93 36.33 -42.57 -28.08
N LEU A 94 35.16 -42.52 -27.47
CA LEU A 94 33.90 -42.38 -28.20
C LEU A 94 33.72 -40.93 -28.66
N GLU A 95 33.75 -40.73 -29.98
CA GLU A 95 33.40 -39.46 -30.61
C GLU A 95 31.96 -39.52 -31.10
N LEU A 96 31.09 -38.68 -30.51
CA LEU A 96 29.70 -38.53 -30.90
C LEU A 96 29.51 -37.22 -31.65
N ASP A 97 28.62 -37.24 -32.64
CA ASP A 97 28.18 -36.01 -33.30
C ASP A 97 27.27 -35.18 -32.38
N LYS A 98 26.97 -33.95 -32.81
CA LYS A 98 26.13 -33.02 -32.03
C LYS A 98 24.72 -33.54 -31.79
N GLU A 99 24.16 -34.30 -32.73
CA GLU A 99 22.81 -34.81 -32.60
C GLU A 99 22.76 -35.94 -31.57
N GLN A 100 23.74 -36.85 -31.61
CA GLN A 100 23.92 -37.93 -30.63
C GLN A 100 24.16 -37.39 -29.21
N LEU A 101 24.98 -36.35 -29.06
CA LEU A 101 25.17 -35.66 -27.78
C LEU A 101 23.86 -35.06 -27.26
N LEU A 102 23.04 -34.47 -28.14
CA LEU A 102 21.73 -33.93 -27.77
C LEU A 102 20.76 -35.04 -27.32
N LYS A 103 20.82 -36.23 -27.93
CA LYS A 103 20.03 -37.39 -27.48
C LYS A 103 20.44 -37.87 -26.09
N LEU A 104 21.73 -37.82 -25.75
CA LEU A 104 22.21 -38.14 -24.40
C LEU A 104 21.73 -37.14 -23.35
N GLU A 105 21.74 -35.84 -23.67
CA GLU A 105 21.17 -34.82 -22.78
C GLU A 105 19.66 -35.00 -22.59
N LYS A 106 18.94 -35.31 -23.67
CA LYS A 106 17.51 -35.66 -23.60
C LYS A 106 17.27 -36.90 -22.74
N LEU A 107 18.14 -37.91 -22.80
CA LEU A 107 18.05 -39.10 -21.95
C LEU A 107 18.21 -38.74 -20.46
N LYS A 108 19.17 -37.88 -20.10
CA LYS A 108 19.32 -37.39 -18.71
C LYS A 108 18.05 -36.72 -18.23
N GLU A 109 17.45 -35.86 -19.06
CA GLU A 109 16.22 -35.18 -18.72
C GLU A 109 15.06 -36.16 -18.46
N ILE A 110 14.91 -37.18 -19.31
CA ILE A 110 13.87 -38.21 -19.16
C ILE A 110 14.12 -39.03 -17.88
N ILE A 111 15.37 -39.39 -17.58
CA ILE A 111 15.72 -40.08 -16.33
C ILE A 111 15.37 -39.22 -15.10
N SER A 112 15.72 -37.94 -15.10
CA SER A 112 15.40 -37.02 -14.00
C SER A 112 13.89 -36.90 -13.78
N ARG A 113 13.10 -36.77 -14.85
CA ARG A 113 11.63 -36.76 -14.77
C ARG A 113 11.06 -38.08 -14.25
N TYR A 114 11.64 -39.22 -14.64
CA TYR A 114 11.23 -40.53 -14.16
C TYR A 114 11.53 -40.72 -12.65
N ILE A 115 12.69 -40.26 -12.18
CA ILE A 115 13.03 -40.25 -10.75
C ILE A 115 12.01 -39.42 -9.97
N GLN A 116 11.73 -38.19 -10.39
CA GLN A 116 10.74 -37.31 -9.75
C GLN A 116 9.36 -37.96 -9.70
N LYS A 117 8.91 -38.59 -10.80
CA LYS A 117 7.63 -39.32 -10.85
C LYS A 117 7.58 -40.47 -9.85
N ASN A 118 8.66 -41.22 -9.70
CA ASN A 118 8.73 -42.32 -8.74
C ASN A 118 8.79 -41.83 -7.29
N GLU A 119 9.54 -40.76 -6.99
CA GLU A 119 9.56 -40.14 -5.65
C GLU A 119 8.18 -39.64 -5.26
N PHE A 120 7.47 -39.04 -6.21
CA PHE A 120 6.08 -38.67 -6.08
C PHE A 120 5.19 -39.89 -5.76
N ASN A 121 5.28 -40.98 -6.54
CA ASN A 121 4.47 -42.18 -6.33
C ASN A 121 4.75 -42.86 -4.98
N ILE A 122 6.02 -42.91 -4.55
CA ILE A 122 6.42 -43.45 -3.24
C ILE A 122 5.77 -42.64 -2.12
N LYS A 123 5.94 -41.31 -2.15
CA LYS A 123 5.36 -40.40 -1.16
C LYS A 123 3.83 -40.51 -1.14
N TYR A 124 3.20 -40.58 -2.31
CA TYR A 124 1.75 -40.75 -2.43
C TYR A 124 1.25 -42.05 -1.80
N ILE A 125 1.92 -43.17 -2.05
CA ILE A 125 1.52 -44.50 -1.55
C ILE A 125 1.76 -44.60 -0.03
N GLU A 126 2.84 -44.01 0.48
CA GLU A 126 3.18 -44.00 1.91
C GLU A 126 2.25 -43.09 2.73
N GLU A 127 1.81 -41.95 2.18
CA GLU A 127 0.97 -40.97 2.87
C GLU A 127 -0.55 -41.25 2.77
N ASN A 128 -1.01 -41.99 1.75
CA ASN A 128 -2.45 -42.18 1.47
C ASN A 128 -2.91 -43.66 1.53
N GLY A 129 -3.30 -44.09 2.74
CA GLY A 129 -4.07 -45.32 2.96
C GLY A 129 -5.50 -45.27 2.38
N ALA A 130 -6.23 -46.40 2.44
CA ALA A 130 -7.53 -46.63 1.79
C ALA A 130 -8.64 -45.58 2.04
N LYS A 131 -8.55 -44.76 3.10
CA LYS A 131 -9.54 -43.71 3.44
C LYS A 131 -9.58 -42.54 2.45
N ASN A 132 -8.48 -42.18 1.80
CA ASN A 132 -8.45 -40.98 0.94
C ASN A 132 -9.08 -41.21 -0.45
N ASN A 133 -9.17 -42.48 -0.89
CA ASN A 133 -9.81 -42.83 -2.17
C ASN A 133 -11.32 -42.57 -2.19
N GLU A 134 -11.99 -42.76 -1.05
CA GLU A 134 -13.43 -42.47 -0.94
C GLU A 134 -13.68 -40.96 -1.02
N SER A 135 -12.82 -40.15 -0.41
CA SER A 135 -12.84 -38.69 -0.52
C SER A 135 -12.60 -38.21 -1.95
N TYR A 136 -11.66 -38.82 -2.69
CA TYR A 136 -11.42 -38.45 -4.10
C TYR A 136 -12.59 -38.83 -5.01
N ARG A 137 -13.19 -40.02 -4.83
CA ARG A 137 -14.41 -40.42 -5.56
C ARG A 137 -15.62 -39.56 -5.20
N ARG A 138 -15.69 -39.07 -3.96
CA ARG A 138 -16.70 -38.10 -3.53
C ARG A 138 -16.48 -36.74 -4.20
N LEU A 139 -15.26 -36.21 -4.19
CA LEU A 139 -14.93 -34.94 -4.87
C LEU A 139 -15.21 -34.99 -6.37
N LEU A 140 -14.89 -36.11 -7.03
CA LEU A 140 -15.17 -36.28 -8.46
C LEU A 140 -16.68 -36.18 -8.74
N ARG A 141 -17.51 -36.84 -7.92
CA ARG A 141 -18.98 -36.72 -7.98
C ARG A 141 -19.45 -35.29 -7.75
N LEU A 142 -18.94 -34.60 -6.72
CA LEU A 142 -19.29 -33.18 -6.48
C LEU A 142 -18.96 -32.29 -7.69
N THR A 143 -17.82 -32.57 -8.36
CA THR A 143 -17.39 -31.84 -9.56
C THR A 143 -18.22 -32.15 -10.81
N GLU A 144 -18.70 -33.38 -10.95
CA GLU A 144 -19.53 -33.83 -12.07
C GLU A 144 -21.00 -33.42 -11.90
N ASP A 145 -21.57 -33.66 -10.72
CA ASP A 145 -22.97 -33.42 -10.38
C ASP A 145 -23.27 -31.96 -9.98
N ASP A 146 -22.22 -31.12 -9.93
CA ASP A 146 -22.29 -29.69 -9.60
C ASP A 146 -22.93 -29.44 -8.23
N GLU A 147 -22.43 -30.13 -7.20
CA GLU A 147 -22.90 -30.05 -5.82
C GLU A 147 -22.03 -29.13 -4.96
N LEU A 148 -22.48 -28.82 -3.74
CA LEU A 148 -21.75 -27.94 -2.81
C LEU A 148 -20.52 -28.64 -2.22
N TYR A 149 -19.37 -27.96 -2.32
CA TYR A 149 -18.14 -28.34 -1.63
C TYR A 149 -18.15 -27.82 -0.19
N SER A 150 -17.79 -28.69 0.75
CA SER A 150 -17.60 -28.37 2.17
C SER A 150 -16.18 -27.88 2.46
N ALA A 151 -15.90 -27.36 3.66
CA ALA A 151 -14.55 -26.96 4.04
C ALA A 151 -13.53 -28.12 3.95
N ASP A 152 -13.93 -29.31 4.40
CA ASP A 152 -13.11 -30.52 4.33
C ASP A 152 -12.74 -30.89 2.89
N ASP A 153 -13.57 -30.53 1.91
CA ASP A 153 -13.30 -30.77 0.49
C ASP A 153 -12.13 -29.92 -0.01
N TYR A 154 -11.96 -28.69 0.48
CA TYR A 154 -10.82 -27.84 0.15
C TYR A 154 -9.53 -28.41 0.73
N ASP A 155 -9.55 -28.91 1.96
CA ASP A 155 -8.36 -29.53 2.58
C ASP A 155 -7.90 -30.78 1.82
N VAL A 156 -8.86 -31.59 1.33
CA VAL A 156 -8.56 -32.77 0.52
C VAL A 156 -8.00 -32.36 -0.85
N VAL A 157 -8.56 -31.31 -1.46
CA VAL A 157 -8.06 -30.73 -2.73
C VAL A 157 -6.66 -30.14 -2.56
N GLU A 158 -6.40 -29.40 -1.48
CA GLU A 158 -5.09 -28.84 -1.18
C GLU A 158 -4.02 -29.93 -1.11
N LYS A 159 -4.31 -30.96 -0.32
CA LYS A 159 -3.41 -32.09 -0.13
C LYS A 159 -3.15 -32.81 -1.45
N ILE A 160 -4.18 -33.12 -2.24
CA ILE A 160 -3.98 -33.88 -3.48
C ILE A 160 -3.30 -33.06 -4.59
N VAL A 161 -3.56 -31.75 -4.69
CA VAL A 161 -2.94 -30.90 -5.72
C VAL A 161 -1.49 -30.60 -5.40
N ASN A 162 -1.16 -30.32 -4.12
CA ASN A 162 0.22 -30.20 -3.65
C ASN A 162 1.01 -31.49 -3.84
N LEU A 163 0.30 -32.62 -3.78
CA LEU A 163 0.90 -33.92 -3.99
C LEU A 163 1.11 -34.18 -5.49
N ILE A 164 0.08 -34.13 -6.33
CA ILE A 164 0.12 -34.54 -7.77
C ILE A 164 0.83 -33.51 -8.66
N THR A 165 0.73 -32.22 -8.34
CA THR A 165 1.30 -31.16 -9.17
C THR A 165 2.16 -30.18 -8.36
N PRO A 166 3.18 -30.65 -7.61
CA PRO A 166 3.90 -29.82 -6.63
C PRO A 166 4.51 -28.57 -7.25
N GLU A 167 5.10 -28.69 -8.45
CA GLU A 167 5.74 -27.57 -9.17
C GLU A 167 4.74 -26.50 -9.62
N ASN A 168 3.47 -26.87 -9.84
CA ASN A 168 2.41 -25.98 -10.29
C ASN A 168 1.30 -25.84 -9.25
N ALA A 169 1.52 -26.29 -8.01
CA ALA A 169 0.46 -26.49 -7.04
C ALA A 169 -0.26 -25.18 -6.71
N SER A 170 0.50 -24.10 -6.52
CA SER A 170 -0.06 -22.77 -6.26
C SER A 170 -0.92 -22.27 -7.43
N SER A 171 -0.50 -22.46 -8.69
CA SER A 171 -1.29 -22.02 -9.85
C SER A 171 -2.51 -22.91 -10.10
N ASN A 172 -2.38 -24.21 -9.88
CA ASN A 172 -3.48 -25.15 -10.02
C ASN A 172 -4.51 -24.97 -8.91
N LEU A 173 -4.08 -24.80 -7.66
CA LEU A 173 -4.96 -24.51 -6.53
C LEU A 173 -5.75 -23.23 -6.74
N ASP A 174 -5.11 -22.16 -7.23
CA ASP A 174 -5.79 -20.90 -7.51
C ASP A 174 -6.94 -21.07 -8.54
N LYS A 175 -6.66 -21.76 -9.65
CA LYS A 175 -7.66 -22.07 -10.69
C LYS A 175 -8.76 -23.02 -10.19
N ILE A 176 -8.40 -24.03 -9.39
CA ILE A 176 -9.33 -25.01 -8.84
C ILE A 176 -10.23 -24.37 -7.79
N TYR A 177 -9.68 -23.56 -6.88
CA TYR A 177 -10.43 -22.84 -5.85
C TYR A 177 -11.33 -21.77 -6.45
N THR A 178 -10.88 -21.08 -7.51
CA THR A 178 -11.74 -20.16 -8.26
C THR A 178 -12.94 -20.91 -8.83
N PHE A 179 -12.74 -22.10 -9.40
CA PHE A 179 -13.83 -22.94 -9.88
C PHE A 179 -14.76 -23.40 -8.74
N MET A 180 -14.22 -23.97 -7.65
CA MET A 180 -15.02 -24.48 -6.53
C MET A 180 -15.82 -23.37 -5.85
N ASN A 181 -15.22 -22.18 -5.67
CA ASN A 181 -15.87 -21.01 -5.10
C ASN A 181 -17.00 -20.51 -6.01
N ALA A 182 -16.77 -20.44 -7.32
CA ALA A 182 -17.79 -20.05 -8.28
C ALA A 182 -18.97 -21.05 -8.33
N ALA A 183 -18.68 -22.36 -8.26
CA ALA A 183 -19.69 -23.40 -8.20
C ALA A 183 -20.53 -23.32 -6.90
N ASN A 184 -19.85 -23.14 -5.75
CA ASN A 184 -20.51 -22.95 -4.45
C ASN A 184 -21.36 -21.69 -4.41
N ALA A 185 -20.84 -20.56 -4.87
CA ALA A 185 -21.57 -19.30 -4.94
C ALA A 185 -22.84 -19.43 -5.80
N ARG A 186 -22.73 -20.08 -6.97
CA ARG A 186 -23.88 -20.36 -7.83
C ARG A 186 -24.93 -21.23 -7.14
N LYS A 187 -24.53 -22.36 -6.53
CA LYS A 187 -25.45 -23.30 -5.87
C LYS A 187 -26.10 -22.74 -4.61
N LEU A 188 -25.36 -21.96 -3.82
CA LEU A 188 -25.92 -21.22 -2.69
C LEU A 188 -26.93 -20.19 -3.19
N LYS A 189 -26.63 -19.45 -4.26
CA LYS A 189 -27.59 -18.52 -4.89
C LYS A 189 -28.86 -19.23 -5.34
N GLU A 190 -28.76 -20.38 -6.00
CA GLU A 190 -29.92 -21.21 -6.37
C GLU A 190 -30.74 -21.67 -5.14
N LYS A 191 -30.06 -22.07 -4.05
CA LYS A 191 -30.68 -22.50 -2.79
C LYS A 191 -31.39 -21.37 -2.04
N TYR A 192 -30.82 -20.16 -2.02
CA TYR A 192 -31.37 -19.01 -1.27
C TYR A 192 -32.41 -18.20 -2.04
N THR A 193 -32.37 -18.21 -3.37
CA THR A 193 -33.35 -17.48 -4.21
C THR A 193 -34.51 -18.36 -4.67
N GLY A 194 -34.44 -19.69 -4.50
CA GLY A 194 -35.45 -20.64 -4.97
C GLY A 194 -35.55 -20.76 -6.49
N VAL A 195 -34.73 -20.02 -7.25
CA VAL A 195 -34.72 -20.05 -8.71
C VAL A 195 -33.78 -21.17 -9.17
N VAL A 196 -34.35 -22.36 -9.36
CA VAL A 196 -33.72 -23.40 -10.17
C VAL A 196 -33.82 -22.94 -11.63
N LYS A 197 -32.69 -22.76 -12.34
CA LYS A 197 -32.73 -22.69 -13.81
C LYS A 197 -33.26 -24.03 -14.33
N LYS A 198 -34.58 -24.16 -14.49
CA LYS A 198 -35.17 -25.19 -15.35
C LYS A 198 -34.76 -24.86 -16.79
N LYS A 199 -34.28 -25.89 -17.52
CA LYS A 199 -34.17 -25.84 -18.99
C LYS A 199 -35.45 -25.22 -19.56
N GLU A 200 -35.28 -24.18 -20.37
CA GLU A 200 -36.36 -23.40 -20.96
C GLU A 200 -37.40 -24.30 -21.64
N PRO A 201 -38.69 -24.16 -21.32
CA PRO A 201 -39.75 -24.41 -22.26
C PRO A 201 -40.25 -23.09 -22.82
N ASN A 202 -40.20 -22.98 -24.15
CA ASN A 202 -40.95 -22.00 -24.94
C ASN A 202 -42.39 -21.88 -24.43
N ILE A 203 -42.89 -20.67 -24.15
CA ILE A 203 -44.27 -20.22 -24.42
C ILE A 203 -44.39 -18.69 -24.28
N ASN A 204 -45.19 -18.13 -25.19
CA ASN A 204 -45.48 -16.72 -25.49
C ASN A 204 -46.14 -15.88 -24.37
N ILE A 205 -45.90 -14.58 -24.52
CA ILE A 205 -46.36 -13.41 -23.75
C ILE A 205 -47.90 -13.26 -23.71
N THR A 206 -48.44 -12.74 -22.60
CA THR A 206 -49.53 -11.73 -22.68
C THR A 206 -49.45 -10.77 -21.48
N LEU A 207 -49.25 -9.47 -21.76
CA LEU A 207 -49.25 -8.37 -20.79
C LEU A 207 -50.66 -7.82 -20.59
N THR A 208 -51.05 -7.51 -19.35
CA THR A 208 -52.19 -6.60 -19.05
C THR A 208 -51.71 -5.43 -18.20
N ARG A 209 -52.11 -4.23 -18.62
CA ARG A 209 -51.71 -2.91 -18.12
C ARG A 209 -52.63 -2.48 -16.97
N ILE A 210 -52.07 -1.94 -15.89
CA ILE A 210 -52.82 -1.24 -14.83
C ILE A 210 -52.24 0.18 -14.71
N GLU A 211 -53.11 1.19 -14.77
CA GLU A 211 -52.79 2.61 -14.74
C GLU A 211 -52.45 3.14 -13.33
N PRO A 212 -51.64 4.22 -13.20
CA PRO A 212 -51.15 4.73 -11.92
C PRO A 212 -52.13 5.71 -11.25
N LYS A 213 -52.15 5.72 -9.91
CA LYS A 213 -52.83 6.73 -9.07
C LYS A 213 -51.86 7.81 -8.59
N LYS A 214 -52.41 9.03 -8.51
CA LYS A 214 -51.81 10.36 -8.25
C LYS A 214 -51.17 10.55 -6.87
N GLU A 215 -50.21 11.47 -6.87
CA GLU A 215 -49.45 12.08 -5.77
C GLU A 215 -50.28 12.96 -4.81
N GLU A 216 -49.80 13.09 -3.57
CA GLU A 216 -50.06 14.23 -2.68
C GLU A 216 -48.71 14.82 -2.21
N LYS A 217 -48.58 16.15 -2.32
CA LYS A 217 -47.49 16.98 -1.81
C LYS A 217 -47.82 17.49 -0.40
N VAL A 218 -46.80 17.63 0.45
CA VAL A 218 -46.85 18.52 1.62
C VAL A 218 -45.55 19.33 1.66
N GLU A 219 -45.68 20.65 1.69
CA GLU A 219 -44.64 21.65 1.95
C GLU A 219 -44.56 21.93 3.45
N GLU A 220 -43.36 22.21 3.97
CA GLU A 220 -43.22 23.02 5.19
C GLU A 220 -41.90 23.82 5.17
N SER A 221 -42.00 25.04 5.70
CA SER A 221 -41.10 26.20 5.64
C SER A 221 -39.98 26.21 6.69
N ILE A 222 -38.88 26.92 6.42
CA ILE A 222 -37.81 27.24 7.38
C ILE A 222 -37.75 28.77 7.59
N GLU A 223 -37.73 29.20 8.84
CA GLU A 223 -37.43 30.58 9.29
C GLU A 223 -35.92 30.78 9.47
N GLU A 224 -35.42 31.95 9.03
CA GLU A 224 -34.06 32.44 9.25
C GLU A 224 -33.97 33.23 10.57
N GLU A 225 -32.88 33.03 11.33
CA GLU A 225 -32.50 33.93 12.42
C GLU A 225 -31.03 34.36 12.26
N VAL A 226 -30.82 35.68 12.32
CA VAL A 226 -29.57 36.42 12.20
C VAL A 226 -28.97 36.64 13.58
N ILE A 227 -27.66 36.41 13.78
CA ILE A 227 -26.93 36.96 14.94
C ILE A 227 -25.56 37.52 14.51
N GLU A 228 -25.29 38.70 15.09
CA GLU A 228 -24.25 39.69 14.82
C GLU A 228 -22.82 39.27 15.22
N GLN A 229 -21.84 39.92 14.59
CA GLN A 229 -20.40 39.81 14.84
C GLN A 229 -19.96 40.72 15.99
N GLU A 230 -19.22 40.19 16.97
CA GLU A 230 -18.40 40.97 17.90
C GLU A 230 -16.90 40.83 17.56
N VAL A 231 -16.23 41.98 17.54
CA VAL A 231 -14.79 42.15 17.37
C VAL A 231 -14.14 42.09 18.75
N ILE A 232 -13.12 41.24 18.94
CA ILE A 232 -12.30 41.23 20.16
C ILE A 232 -10.84 41.53 19.78
N GLU A 233 -10.30 42.56 20.42
CA GLU A 233 -8.90 43.03 20.32
C GLU A 233 -7.91 42.01 20.88
N GLU A 234 -6.76 41.88 20.22
CA GLU A 234 -5.65 41.01 20.61
C GLU A 234 -4.86 41.56 21.81
N GLU A 235 -4.97 40.90 22.97
CA GLU A 235 -3.99 41.04 24.06
C GLU A 235 -2.87 40.00 23.92
N LYS A 236 -1.62 40.48 23.85
CA LYS A 236 -0.41 39.65 23.95
C LYS A 236 -0.26 39.08 25.38
N PRO A 237 -0.17 37.76 25.59
CA PRO A 237 0.07 37.24 26.93
C PRO A 237 1.58 37.16 27.25
N ARG A 238 1.95 37.67 28.43
CA ARG A 238 3.20 37.34 29.15
C ARG A 238 3.04 35.92 29.73
N VAL A 239 3.64 34.91 29.09
CA VAL A 239 3.40 33.48 29.39
C VAL A 239 4.46 32.86 30.34
N LEU A 240 5.65 33.47 30.49
CA LEU A 240 6.74 32.85 31.24
C LEU A 240 6.50 32.73 32.76
N GLU A 241 5.72 33.61 33.37
CA GLU A 241 5.51 33.60 34.84
C GLU A 241 4.61 32.45 35.29
N ARG A 242 3.63 32.03 34.47
CA ARG A 242 2.70 30.94 34.84
C ARG A 242 3.29 29.53 34.78
N ILE A 243 4.34 29.31 33.99
CA ILE A 243 4.98 27.98 33.89
C ILE A 243 5.87 27.70 35.12
N ILE A 244 6.35 28.75 35.80
CA ILE A 244 7.23 28.62 36.97
C ILE A 244 6.41 28.36 38.25
N GLU A 245 5.22 28.95 38.40
CA GLU A 245 4.38 28.80 39.60
C GLU A 245 3.82 27.39 39.79
N ASP A 246 3.50 26.67 38.71
CA ASP A 246 2.97 25.30 38.78
C ASP A 246 4.05 24.22 39.06
N TYR A 247 5.34 24.58 39.10
CA TYR A 247 6.46 23.63 39.09
C TYR A 247 7.54 23.80 40.19
N THR A 248 7.32 24.63 41.20
CA THR A 248 8.21 24.72 42.38
C THR A 248 7.54 24.16 43.64
N PRO A 249 8.04 23.08 44.26
CA PRO A 249 7.83 22.85 45.69
C PRO A 249 8.86 23.68 46.48
N ASP A 250 8.35 24.68 47.19
CA ASP A 250 8.96 25.49 48.25
C ASP A 250 10.29 26.25 47.96
N ALA A 251 10.13 27.58 47.90
CA ALA A 251 11.01 28.67 48.34
C ALA A 251 12.48 28.73 47.86
N VAL A 252 12.77 29.70 46.98
CA VAL A 252 13.98 30.54 47.04
C VAL A 252 13.60 31.97 46.59
N GLU A 253 13.88 32.97 47.43
CA GLU A 253 13.67 34.40 47.16
C GLU A 253 14.45 34.86 45.91
N ILE A 254 13.78 35.58 45.02
CA ILE A 254 14.41 36.28 43.89
C ILE A 254 14.57 37.75 44.31
N GLU A 255 15.81 38.23 44.40
CA GLU A 255 16.11 39.65 44.54
C GLU A 255 15.69 40.40 43.26
N GLU A 256 14.87 41.44 43.44
CA GLU A 256 14.53 42.41 42.39
C GLU A 256 15.80 43.11 41.88
N ILE A 257 16.05 43.05 40.57
CA ILE A 257 17.02 43.92 39.92
C ILE A 257 16.26 45.08 39.27
N GLU A 258 16.53 46.27 39.81
CA GLU A 258 15.96 47.55 39.42
C GLU A 258 16.21 47.92 37.95
N ASP A 259 15.16 48.52 37.39
CA ASP A 259 15.10 49.16 36.08
C ASP A 259 15.93 50.46 36.09
N HIS A 260 16.98 50.54 35.28
CA HIS A 260 17.70 51.78 35.01
C HIS A 260 17.78 52.05 33.51
N THR A 261 16.88 52.94 33.09
CA THR A 261 17.01 53.80 31.91
C THR A 261 18.20 54.74 32.05
N ILE A 262 18.87 55.07 30.94
CA ILE A 262 19.60 56.33 30.60
C ILE A 262 20.25 56.10 29.21
N SER A 263 19.72 56.65 28.12
CA SER A 263 19.85 58.02 27.56
C SER A 263 21.16 58.28 26.80
N GLU A 264 20.98 58.72 25.54
CA GLU A 264 21.81 59.66 24.77
C GLU A 264 23.32 59.40 24.64
N ASN A 265 23.76 59.14 23.41
CA ASN A 265 24.99 59.72 22.87
C ASN A 265 24.84 59.97 21.36
N PHE A 266 24.41 61.19 21.03
CA PHE A 266 24.22 61.73 19.68
C PHE A 266 25.50 62.42 19.14
N PHE A 267 26.68 62.17 19.72
CA PHE A 267 27.92 62.88 19.35
C PHE A 267 29.19 62.01 19.33
N GLU A 268 29.19 60.90 18.58
CA GLU A 268 30.45 60.28 18.10
C GLU A 268 30.39 60.03 16.59
N PHE A 269 30.27 61.12 15.81
CA PHE A 269 30.41 61.09 14.35
C PHE A 269 31.56 62.00 13.89
N VAL A 270 32.78 61.71 14.34
CA VAL A 270 34.02 62.21 13.68
C VAL A 270 35.15 61.18 13.85
N ASN A 271 35.18 60.11 13.04
CA ASN A 271 36.42 59.41 12.63
C ASN A 271 36.15 58.35 11.54
N LEU A 272 36.01 58.78 10.28
CA LEU A 272 35.73 57.88 9.13
C LEU A 272 37.01 57.26 8.48
N GLY A 273 38.15 57.30 9.15
CA GLY A 273 39.40 56.66 8.70
C GLY A 273 39.81 55.41 9.51
N GLU A 274 39.40 55.33 10.78
CA GLU A 274 39.70 54.20 11.67
C GLU A 274 38.58 53.14 11.70
N SER A 275 37.35 53.50 11.32
CA SER A 275 36.18 52.61 11.41
C SER A 275 36.27 51.36 10.52
N LYS A 276 36.88 51.44 9.34
CA LYS A 276 37.07 50.25 8.46
C LYS A 276 38.15 49.30 8.96
N LYS A 277 39.20 49.80 9.62
CA LYS A 277 40.23 48.93 10.25
C LYS A 277 39.70 48.32 11.54
N ASN A 278 38.97 49.09 12.34
CA ASN A 278 38.36 48.60 13.57
C ASN A 278 37.23 47.60 13.29
N ALA A 279 36.41 47.80 12.25
CA ALA A 279 35.42 46.79 11.84
C ALA A 279 36.07 45.47 11.40
N VAL A 280 37.11 45.51 10.55
CA VAL A 280 37.84 44.31 10.10
C VAL A 280 38.58 43.62 11.27
N LEU A 281 39.09 44.39 12.24
CA LEU A 281 39.70 43.84 13.45
C LEU A 281 38.66 43.21 14.38
N VAL A 282 37.50 43.85 14.57
CA VAL A 282 36.38 43.31 15.37
C VAL A 282 35.83 42.04 14.73
N ASP A 283 35.69 41.98 13.40
CA ASP A 283 35.24 40.79 12.69
C ASP A 283 36.26 39.64 12.82
N ALA A 284 37.56 39.94 12.75
CA ALA A 284 38.62 38.94 12.95
C ALA A 284 38.74 38.46 14.40
N GLU A 285 38.58 39.34 15.38
CA GLU A 285 38.54 39.01 16.81
C GLU A 285 37.31 38.17 17.16
N ASN A 286 36.15 38.52 16.61
CA ASN A 286 34.91 37.77 16.78
C ASN A 286 35.01 36.37 16.18
N ALA A 287 35.55 36.24 14.97
CA ALA A 287 35.80 34.95 14.34
C ALA A 287 36.81 34.11 15.15
N GLN A 288 37.85 34.72 15.71
CA GLN A 288 38.82 34.04 16.56
C GLN A 288 38.18 33.54 17.87
N LYS A 289 37.33 34.33 18.51
CA LYS A 289 36.58 33.90 19.71
C LYS A 289 35.62 32.76 19.40
N LEU A 290 34.91 32.80 18.27
CA LEU A 290 34.07 31.70 17.82
C LEU A 290 34.89 30.41 17.64
N LYS A 291 36.08 30.48 17.01
CA LYS A 291 37.01 29.33 16.91
C LYS A 291 37.36 28.76 18.28
N GLU A 292 37.66 29.61 19.26
CA GLU A 292 37.99 29.19 20.62
C GLU A 292 36.80 28.51 21.31
N ILE A 293 35.60 29.10 21.24
CA ILE A 293 34.37 28.52 21.77
C ILE A 293 34.13 27.12 21.19
N PHE A 294 34.12 26.98 19.88
CA PHE A 294 33.88 25.68 19.24
C PHE A 294 34.99 24.67 19.52
N ALA A 295 36.25 25.10 19.60
CA ALA A 295 37.35 24.22 19.99
C ALA A 295 37.15 23.65 21.40
N THR A 296 36.67 24.45 22.36
CA THR A 296 36.35 23.96 23.72
C THR A 296 35.20 22.95 23.75
N LEU A 297 34.28 23.03 22.77
CA LEU A 297 33.18 22.09 22.59
C LEU A 297 33.56 20.85 21.78
N GLY A 298 34.80 20.78 21.28
CA GLY A 298 35.32 19.66 20.50
C GLY A 298 35.02 19.74 19.00
N PHE A 299 34.70 20.93 18.47
CA PHE A 299 34.39 21.18 17.07
C PHE A 299 35.42 22.11 16.43
N ASN A 300 35.66 21.91 15.14
CA ASN A 300 36.48 22.82 14.34
C ASN A 300 35.57 23.80 13.58
N TYR A 301 35.58 25.07 13.96
CA TYR A 301 34.78 26.13 13.30
C TYR A 301 35.08 26.24 11.80
N ASP A 302 36.32 25.97 11.39
CA ASP A 302 36.72 26.02 9.98
C ASP A 302 36.14 24.87 9.13
N ASP A 303 35.45 23.91 9.75
CA ASP A 303 34.70 22.85 9.05
C ASP A 303 33.23 23.23 8.81
N PHE A 304 32.76 24.37 9.33
CA PHE A 304 31.35 24.77 9.25
C PHE A 304 31.05 25.32 7.86
N ASP A 305 29.82 25.16 7.36
CA ASP A 305 29.41 25.80 6.13
C ASP A 305 29.26 27.33 6.29
N ASP A 306 29.24 28.04 5.17
CA ASP A 306 29.21 29.50 5.16
C ASP A 306 27.91 30.07 5.77
N ASP A 307 26.81 29.32 5.75
CA ASP A 307 25.52 29.80 6.25
C ASP A 307 25.48 29.73 7.78
N LEU A 308 25.98 28.65 8.38
CA LEU A 308 26.14 28.53 9.83
C LEU A 308 27.12 29.57 10.38
N ARG A 309 28.22 29.86 9.66
CA ARG A 309 29.17 30.90 10.07
C ARG A 309 28.52 32.28 10.11
N LYS A 310 27.75 32.62 9.07
CA LYS A 310 26.99 33.88 9.05
C LYS A 310 25.97 33.96 10.16
N GLU A 311 25.28 32.86 10.49
CA GLU A 311 24.36 32.84 11.63
C GLU A 311 25.09 33.15 12.93
N LEU A 312 26.26 32.55 13.16
CA LEU A 312 27.06 32.75 14.37
C LEU A 312 27.66 34.16 14.47
N GLU A 313 28.01 34.78 13.34
CA GLU A 313 28.54 36.16 13.28
C GLU A 313 27.51 37.21 13.72
N LEU A 314 26.20 36.89 13.63
CA LEU A 314 25.11 37.77 14.06
C LEU A 314 24.77 37.63 15.55
N GLU A 315 25.31 36.62 16.22
CA GLU A 315 24.98 36.29 17.61
C GLU A 315 25.87 37.03 18.62
N ASN A 316 25.35 37.19 19.85
CA ASN A 316 26.11 37.83 20.92
C ASN A 316 27.16 36.85 21.49
N ILE A 317 28.44 37.12 21.24
CA ILE A 317 29.56 36.24 21.64
C ILE A 317 29.58 35.98 23.15
N ASN A 318 29.35 36.98 23.99
CA ASN A 318 29.34 36.78 25.45
C ASN A 318 28.20 35.82 25.88
N ARG A 319 27.08 35.84 25.15
CA ARG A 319 25.98 34.88 25.36
C ARG A 319 26.40 33.47 24.94
N LEU A 320 27.07 33.34 23.78
CA LEU A 320 27.58 32.07 23.28
C LEU A 320 28.62 31.46 24.21
N GLU A 321 29.56 32.25 24.74
CA GLU A 321 30.57 31.79 25.72
C GLU A 321 29.90 31.22 26.99
N LYS A 322 28.94 31.96 27.57
CA LYS A 322 28.20 31.50 28.75
C LYS A 322 27.45 30.20 28.49
N GLN A 323 26.81 30.09 27.34
CA GLN A 323 26.09 28.87 26.95
C GLN A 323 27.05 27.69 26.69
N ALA A 324 28.20 27.94 26.07
CA ALA A 324 29.23 26.93 25.87
C ALA A 324 29.79 26.40 27.20
N GLU A 325 30.10 27.30 28.16
CA GLU A 325 30.51 26.90 29.51
C GLU A 325 29.45 26.03 30.19
N TYR A 326 28.17 26.39 30.04
CA TYR A 326 27.08 25.61 30.58
C TYR A 326 27.02 24.20 29.96
N LEU A 327 27.11 24.08 28.63
CA LEU A 327 27.11 22.80 27.93
C LEU A 327 28.28 21.90 28.35
N ILE A 328 29.46 22.49 28.59
CA ILE A 328 30.65 21.77 29.09
C ILE A 328 30.43 21.26 30.52
N LYS A 329 29.80 22.06 31.38
CA LYS A 329 29.48 21.69 32.77
C LYS A 329 28.41 20.60 32.81
N GLN A 330 27.31 20.76 32.06
CA GLN A 330 26.19 19.83 31.95
C GLN A 330 26.43 18.73 30.91
N LYS A 331 27.53 17.99 31.05
CA LYS A 331 28.05 16.95 30.13
C LYS A 331 27.00 15.98 29.55
N ILE A 332 25.81 15.88 30.16
CA ILE A 332 24.68 15.06 29.75
C ILE A 332 24.31 15.28 28.27
N VAL A 333 24.08 16.52 27.80
CA VAL A 333 23.64 16.77 26.41
C VAL A 333 24.83 16.80 25.45
N LEU A 334 25.90 17.52 25.82
CA LEU A 334 27.08 17.69 24.96
C LEU A 334 27.75 16.34 24.64
N SER A 335 27.82 15.40 25.60
CA SER A 335 28.40 14.07 25.38
C SER A 335 27.66 13.21 24.36
N LYS A 336 26.44 13.62 23.97
CA LYS A 336 25.61 12.91 22.99
C LYS A 336 25.73 13.45 21.58
N VAL A 337 26.26 14.66 21.40
CA VAL A 337 26.37 15.25 20.07
C VAL A 337 27.40 14.46 19.25
N VAL A 338 27.03 14.05 18.03
CA VAL A 338 27.97 13.41 17.10
C VAL A 338 29.00 14.44 16.66
N SER A 339 30.29 14.08 16.69
CA SER A 339 31.43 14.98 16.46
C SER A 339 31.46 15.71 15.10
N LYS A 340 30.61 15.32 14.15
CA LYS A 340 30.49 15.96 12.82
C LYS A 340 29.17 16.69 12.61
N ASN A 341 28.29 16.73 13.61
CA ASN A 341 26.96 17.31 13.48
C ASN A 341 26.97 18.79 13.90
N THR A 342 27.52 19.64 13.03
CA THR A 342 27.70 21.08 13.27
C THR A 342 26.37 21.80 13.50
N ASN A 343 25.31 21.42 12.78
CA ASN A 343 23.97 21.98 12.97
C ASN A 343 23.45 21.84 14.40
N VAL A 344 23.65 20.69 15.03
CA VAL A 344 23.17 20.41 16.38
C VAL A 344 23.89 21.26 17.42
N ILE A 345 25.22 21.35 17.33
CA ILE A 345 25.99 22.14 18.29
C ILE A 345 25.74 23.64 18.11
N VAL A 346 25.58 24.12 16.86
CA VAL A 346 25.18 25.50 16.59
C VAL A 346 23.81 25.77 17.20
N TYR A 347 22.81 24.90 16.96
CA TYR A 347 21.48 25.07 17.52
C TYR A 347 21.48 25.14 19.06
N LEU A 348 22.20 24.24 19.73
CA LEU A 348 22.30 24.23 21.20
C LEU A 348 22.98 25.48 21.78
N LEU A 349 23.81 26.17 20.98
CA LEU A 349 24.46 27.42 21.37
C LEU A 349 23.61 28.65 21.07
N THR A 350 22.92 28.67 19.92
CA THR A 350 22.24 29.87 19.40
C THR A 350 20.74 29.89 19.70
N ARG A 351 20.09 28.73 19.85
CA ARG A 351 18.63 28.63 20.01
C ARG A 351 18.18 28.01 21.32
N SER A 352 19.10 27.48 22.11
CA SER A 352 18.81 26.89 23.43
C SER A 352 19.32 27.77 24.58
N THR A 353 18.70 27.62 25.74
CA THR A 353 19.19 28.20 27.00
C THR A 353 19.36 27.10 28.05
N LYS A 354 19.99 27.45 29.18
CA LYS A 354 20.08 26.58 30.35
C LYS A 354 18.70 26.07 30.76
N GLU A 355 17.73 26.97 30.84
CA GLU A 355 16.37 26.70 31.31
C GLU A 355 15.67 25.68 30.40
N TYR A 356 15.77 25.85 29.08
CA TYR A 356 15.17 24.93 28.10
C TYR A 356 15.82 23.53 28.15
N ILE A 357 17.14 23.47 28.34
CA ILE A 357 17.83 22.19 28.46
C ILE A 357 17.43 21.49 29.77
N GLU A 358 17.38 22.21 30.89
CA GLU A 358 17.00 21.64 32.19
C GLU A 358 15.56 21.15 32.20
N ILE A 359 14.60 21.91 31.65
CA ILE A 359 13.19 21.49 31.65
C ILE A 359 12.96 20.23 30.79
N VAL A 360 13.60 20.16 29.61
CA VAL A 360 13.49 18.99 28.72
C VAL A 360 14.14 17.77 29.37
N THR A 361 15.37 17.90 29.87
CA THR A 361 16.08 16.77 30.48
C THR A 361 15.41 16.26 31.76
N ARG A 362 14.93 17.16 32.63
CA ARG A 362 14.13 16.78 33.81
C ARG A 362 12.83 16.09 33.42
N THR A 363 12.16 16.55 32.35
CA THR A 363 10.93 15.90 31.87
C THR A 363 11.22 14.49 31.35
N LEU A 364 12.27 14.33 30.54
CA LEU A 364 12.72 13.03 30.04
C LEU A 364 13.07 12.05 31.18
N GLU A 365 13.82 12.51 32.18
CA GLU A 365 14.23 11.67 33.30
C GLU A 365 13.05 11.35 34.24
N ASN A 366 12.34 12.38 34.71
CA ASN A 366 11.34 12.20 35.77
C ASN A 366 10.02 11.61 35.27
N ARG A 367 9.63 11.86 34.01
CA ARG A 367 8.35 11.39 33.45
C ARG A 367 8.49 10.12 32.63
N PHE A 368 9.66 9.87 32.04
CA PHE A 368 9.87 8.79 31.09
C PHE A 368 11.05 7.86 31.40
N ASP A 369 11.78 8.09 32.50
CA ASP A 369 12.98 7.33 32.90
C ASP A 369 14.09 7.31 31.81
N ILE A 370 14.11 8.31 30.92
CA ILE A 370 15.15 8.46 29.89
C ILE A 370 16.37 9.12 30.52
N LYS A 371 17.34 8.29 30.91
CA LYS A 371 18.56 8.72 31.62
C LYS A 371 19.64 9.21 30.67
N SER A 372 20.55 9.99 31.24
CA SER A 372 21.76 10.48 30.58
C SER A 372 22.63 9.38 29.93
N ALA A 373 22.64 8.17 30.47
CA ALA A 373 23.40 7.04 29.92
C ALA A 373 22.68 6.33 28.74
N GLY A 374 21.39 6.56 28.53
CA GLY A 374 20.57 5.89 27.51
C GLY A 374 20.94 6.23 26.07
N GLY A 375 20.56 5.35 25.14
CA GLY A 375 20.70 5.55 23.69
C GLY A 375 19.58 6.43 23.11
N GLU A 376 18.48 6.59 23.83
CA GLU A 376 17.32 7.39 23.49
C GLU A 376 17.67 8.88 23.51
N LEU A 377 18.33 9.34 24.58
CA LEU A 377 18.81 10.71 24.68
C LEU A 377 19.79 11.04 23.55
N PHE A 378 20.65 10.09 23.16
CA PHE A 378 21.52 10.26 22.00
C PHE A 378 20.72 10.56 20.73
N ARG A 379 19.63 9.84 20.48
CA ARG A 379 18.77 10.07 19.32
C ARG A 379 18.06 11.42 19.41
N ILE A 380 17.48 11.76 20.56
CA ILE A 380 16.79 13.03 20.77
C ILE A 380 17.73 14.21 20.48
N VAL A 381 18.94 14.18 21.03
CA VAL A 381 19.92 15.27 20.84
C VAL A 381 20.32 15.43 19.39
N ASN A 382 20.46 14.35 18.62
CA ASN A 382 20.95 14.43 17.23
C ASN A 382 19.85 14.56 16.17
N TYR A 383 18.62 14.14 16.46
CA TYR A 383 17.54 14.08 15.48
C TYR A 383 16.30 14.92 15.86
N ALA A 384 16.22 15.40 17.10
CA ALA A 384 15.13 16.24 17.59
C ALA A 384 15.66 17.43 18.41
N THR A 385 16.83 17.97 18.06
CA THR A 385 17.51 19.05 18.81
C THR A 385 16.64 20.28 19.01
N THR A 386 15.70 20.54 18.09
CA THR A 386 14.73 21.63 18.18
C THR A 386 13.88 21.61 19.45
N ILE A 387 13.76 20.43 20.09
CA ILE A 387 13.12 20.28 21.40
C ILE A 387 13.77 21.15 22.49
N PHE A 388 15.04 21.51 22.34
CA PHE A 388 15.77 22.34 23.30
C PHE A 388 15.66 23.84 23.01
N GLY A 389 14.88 24.24 22.00
CA GLY A 389 14.56 25.64 21.74
C GLY A 389 13.35 26.13 22.55
N GLU A 390 13.05 27.42 22.49
CA GLU A 390 11.92 28.05 23.19
C GLU A 390 10.58 27.35 22.88
N GLU A 391 10.13 27.42 21.61
CA GLU A 391 8.87 26.78 21.21
C GLU A 391 8.93 25.25 21.35
N GLY A 392 10.07 24.64 21.04
CA GLY A 392 10.22 23.19 21.05
C GLY A 392 10.14 22.58 22.46
N SER A 393 10.73 23.25 23.45
CA SER A 393 10.70 22.81 24.85
C SER A 393 9.32 22.94 25.45
N TYR A 394 8.63 24.06 25.18
CA TYR A 394 7.23 24.26 25.56
C TYR A 394 6.33 23.19 24.95
N ASN A 395 6.41 22.99 23.63
CA ASN A 395 5.63 21.98 22.93
C ASN A 395 5.89 20.58 23.48
N PHE A 396 7.15 20.23 23.76
CA PHE A 396 7.46 18.92 24.33
C PHE A 396 6.88 18.72 25.72
N VAL A 397 6.96 19.70 26.61
CA VAL A 397 6.39 19.58 27.95
C VAL A 397 4.87 19.40 27.90
N GLU A 398 4.18 20.16 27.03
CA GLU A 398 2.74 19.99 26.81
C GLU A 398 2.40 18.63 26.19
N ASN A 399 3.15 18.20 25.17
CA ASN A 399 2.96 16.90 24.52
C ASN A 399 3.25 15.74 25.50
N ALA A 400 4.21 15.89 26.41
CA ALA A 400 4.52 14.90 27.43
C ALA A 400 3.34 14.64 28.37
N LYS A 401 2.55 15.67 28.70
CA LYS A 401 1.31 15.52 29.48
C LYS A 401 0.32 14.60 28.76
N LEU A 402 0.15 14.81 27.45
CA LEU A 402 -0.69 13.95 26.61
C LEU A 402 -0.17 12.52 26.55
N PHE A 403 1.16 12.33 26.44
CA PHE A 403 1.75 10.98 26.42
C PHE A 403 1.46 10.21 27.70
N ILE A 404 1.51 10.89 28.84
CA ILE A 404 1.16 10.29 30.14
C ILE A 404 -0.34 10.01 30.21
N GLU A 405 -1.19 10.98 29.85
CA GLU A 405 -2.65 10.87 29.90
C GLU A 405 -3.16 9.66 29.12
N TYR A 406 -2.64 9.46 27.90
CA TYR A 406 -3.04 8.35 27.03
C TYR A 406 -2.13 7.12 27.13
N ASN A 407 -1.17 7.10 28.07
CA ASN A 407 -0.23 5.99 28.27
C ASN A 407 0.52 5.60 26.97
N ILE A 408 0.98 6.59 26.22
CA ILE A 408 1.75 6.46 24.97
C ILE A 408 3.19 6.10 25.31
N ASP A 409 3.74 5.08 24.65
CA ASP A 409 5.15 4.73 24.79
C ASP A 409 6.04 5.72 24.03
N ILE A 410 6.75 6.58 24.76
CA ILE A 410 7.67 7.57 24.19
C ILE A 410 8.81 6.92 23.39
N ASN A 411 9.26 5.71 23.76
CA ASN A 411 10.34 5.04 23.05
C ASN A 411 9.90 4.66 21.64
N LYS A 412 8.64 4.24 21.49
CA LYS A 412 8.04 3.99 20.18
C LYS A 412 7.95 5.26 19.33
N ILE A 413 7.68 6.41 19.93
CA ILE A 413 7.71 7.70 19.22
C ILE A 413 9.13 8.05 18.76
N ILE A 414 10.12 7.87 19.64
CA ILE A 414 11.54 8.09 19.32
C ILE A 414 12.00 7.19 18.16
N ASP A 415 11.54 5.94 18.12
CA ASP A 415 11.88 4.98 17.08
C ASP A 415 11.18 5.25 15.74
N THR A 416 9.94 5.75 15.77
CA THR A 416 9.09 5.85 14.56
C THR A 416 9.01 7.25 13.96
N ASN A 417 8.90 8.29 14.80
CA ASN A 417 8.83 9.68 14.37
C ASN A 417 9.27 10.61 15.51
N ILE A 418 10.59 10.73 15.72
CA ILE A 418 11.16 11.51 16.82
C ILE A 418 10.79 13.00 16.79
N ASN A 419 10.46 13.53 15.60
CA ASN A 419 10.03 14.92 15.44
C ASN A 419 8.67 15.20 16.08
N PHE A 420 7.88 14.15 16.31
CA PHE A 420 6.58 14.25 16.98
C PHE A 420 6.70 14.80 18.41
N LEU A 421 7.83 14.59 19.07
CA LEU A 421 8.08 15.04 20.45
C LEU A 421 7.85 16.54 20.62
N TYR A 422 8.27 17.35 19.66
CA TYR A 422 8.18 18.82 19.70
C TYR A 422 7.15 19.38 18.69
N SER A 423 6.22 18.54 18.22
CA SER A 423 5.13 18.99 17.35
C SER A 423 4.27 20.04 18.05
N ASN A 424 3.69 20.98 17.28
CA ASN A 424 2.88 22.05 17.84
C ASN A 424 1.72 21.47 18.68
N ASN A 425 1.70 21.81 19.98
CA ASN A 425 0.81 21.16 20.93
C ASN A 425 -0.66 21.52 20.73
N GLU A 426 -0.96 22.73 20.25
CA GLU A 426 -2.34 23.18 20.01
C GLU A 426 -2.96 22.39 18.86
N ASN A 427 -2.24 22.25 17.74
CA ASN A 427 -2.65 21.42 16.61
C ASN A 427 -2.83 19.95 17.03
N LEU A 428 -1.95 19.45 17.90
CA LEU A 428 -2.06 18.09 18.43
C LEU A 428 -3.32 17.92 19.29
N LYS A 429 -3.59 18.85 20.21
CA LYS A 429 -4.81 18.87 21.04
C LYS A 429 -6.06 18.90 20.17
N GLU A 430 -6.11 19.80 19.19
CA GLU A 430 -7.24 19.92 18.26
C GLU A 430 -7.45 18.62 17.44
N THR A 431 -6.36 17.95 17.06
CA THR A 431 -6.41 16.65 16.36
C THR A 431 -6.93 15.54 17.27
N ILE A 432 -6.44 15.46 18.50
CA ILE A 432 -6.91 14.49 19.51
C ILE A 432 -8.40 14.70 19.79
N ASP A 433 -8.85 15.94 19.97
CA ASP A 433 -10.25 16.22 20.25
C ASP A 433 -11.16 15.91 19.06
N TYR A 434 -10.68 16.11 17.83
CA TYR A 434 -11.37 15.64 16.64
C TYR A 434 -11.49 14.10 16.62
N LEU A 435 -10.44 13.36 16.95
CA LEU A 435 -10.45 11.89 17.03
C LEU A 435 -11.38 11.36 18.13
N LYS A 436 -11.44 12.02 19.28
CA LYS A 436 -12.33 11.64 20.40
C LYS A 436 -13.80 11.61 19.98
N LYS A 437 -14.24 12.50 19.08
CA LYS A 437 -15.62 12.51 18.55
C LYS A 437 -16.02 11.17 17.94
N TYR A 438 -15.06 10.42 17.41
CA TYR A 438 -15.28 9.12 16.78
C TYR A 438 -14.89 7.93 17.67
N LYS A 439 -14.66 8.15 18.97
CA LYS A 439 -14.25 7.13 19.96
C LYS A 439 -12.94 6.41 19.61
N ALA A 440 -12.04 7.13 18.96
CA ALA A 440 -10.74 6.61 18.58
C ALA A 440 -9.83 6.28 19.78
N ASP A 441 -9.08 5.19 19.68
CA ASP A 441 -7.99 4.88 20.60
C ASP A 441 -6.77 5.78 20.31
N ILE A 442 -6.68 6.87 21.06
CA ILE A 442 -5.64 7.90 20.90
C ILE A 442 -4.24 7.30 21.05
N LYS A 443 -4.04 6.37 21.99
CA LYS A 443 -2.75 5.71 22.19
C LYS A 443 -2.31 5.02 20.91
N THR A 444 -3.17 4.15 20.39
CA THR A 444 -2.87 3.34 19.22
C THR A 444 -2.68 4.20 17.97
N ILE A 445 -3.43 5.29 17.82
CA ILE A 445 -3.27 6.22 16.69
C ILE A 445 -1.96 6.97 16.78
N VAL A 446 -1.63 7.58 17.92
CA VAL A 446 -0.39 8.35 18.07
C VAL A 446 0.83 7.46 17.85
N GLU A 447 0.84 6.26 18.42
CA GLU A 447 1.97 5.35 18.31
C GLU A 447 2.19 4.77 16.91
N ASN A 448 1.13 4.60 16.11
CA ASN A 448 1.24 3.95 14.80
C ASN A 448 1.03 4.91 13.62
N CYS A 449 0.51 6.11 13.87
CA CYS A 449 0.14 7.10 12.86
C CYS A 449 0.74 8.49 13.15
N SER A 450 1.79 8.57 13.97
CA SER A 450 2.52 9.81 14.29
C SER A 450 2.91 10.60 13.03
N PHE A 451 3.26 9.92 11.93
CA PHE A 451 3.54 10.55 10.65
C PHE A 451 2.34 11.29 10.07
N ALA A 452 1.14 10.70 10.09
CA ALA A 452 -0.07 11.34 9.57
C ALA A 452 -0.53 12.53 10.41
N ILE A 453 -0.19 12.53 11.71
CA ILE A 453 -0.51 13.62 12.64
C ILE A 453 0.49 14.77 12.48
N SER A 454 1.79 14.46 12.50
CA SER A 454 2.87 15.44 12.40
C SER A 454 3.98 14.91 11.48
N PRO A 455 3.88 15.15 10.17
CA PRO A 455 4.90 14.70 9.24
C PRO A 455 6.22 15.47 9.49
N PRO A 456 7.38 14.82 9.30
CA PRO A 456 8.67 15.51 9.34
C PRO A 456 8.73 16.67 8.34
N PHE A 457 9.65 17.62 8.57
CA PHE A 457 9.82 18.79 7.71
C PHE A 457 10.04 18.45 6.21
N ALA A 458 10.71 17.32 5.92
CA ALA A 458 10.91 16.86 4.55
C ALA A 458 9.62 16.41 3.82
N PHE A 459 8.49 16.32 4.53
CA PHE A 459 7.20 15.84 4.03
C PHE A 459 6.05 16.79 4.38
N GLN A 460 6.33 18.11 4.41
CA GLN A 460 5.31 19.11 4.74
C GLN A 460 4.14 19.14 3.76
N GLU A 461 4.30 18.62 2.53
CA GLU A 461 3.16 18.41 1.60
C GLU A 461 2.07 17.47 2.17
N HIS A 462 2.39 16.72 3.23
CA HIS A 462 1.46 15.82 3.92
C HIS A 462 0.94 16.40 5.24
N LYS A 463 1.05 17.72 5.45
CA LYS A 463 0.39 18.37 6.58
C LYS A 463 -1.11 18.07 6.56
N ASN A 464 -1.69 17.80 7.72
CA ASN A 464 -3.10 17.41 7.90
C ASN A 464 -3.50 16.07 7.26
N LEU A 465 -2.55 15.19 6.90
CA LEU A 465 -2.83 13.92 6.24
C LEU A 465 -3.85 13.06 6.99
N LEU A 466 -3.77 13.02 8.33
CA LEU A 466 -4.73 12.29 9.15
C LEU A 466 -6.17 12.76 8.91
N ARG A 467 -6.42 14.07 9.01
CA ARG A 467 -7.75 14.65 8.82
C ARG A 467 -8.24 14.42 7.39
N LYS A 468 -7.36 14.62 6.40
CA LYS A 468 -7.66 14.33 4.99
C LYS A 468 -8.11 12.87 4.81
N ASN A 469 -7.39 11.92 5.41
CA ASN A 469 -7.72 10.50 5.28
C ASN A 469 -8.99 10.10 6.04
N ILE A 470 -9.31 10.75 7.16
CA ILE A 470 -10.59 10.54 7.85
C ILE A 470 -11.75 11.02 6.99
N GLU A 471 -11.63 12.20 6.36
CA GLU A 471 -12.65 12.69 5.43
C GLU A 471 -12.77 11.79 4.19
N VAL A 472 -11.65 11.26 3.67
CA VAL A 472 -11.69 10.23 2.60
C VAL A 472 -12.48 9.01 3.07
N LEU A 473 -12.18 8.43 4.24
CA LEU A 473 -12.94 7.27 4.73
C LEU A 473 -14.44 7.59 4.84
N LYS A 474 -14.80 8.76 5.36
CA LYS A 474 -16.19 9.22 5.45
C LYS A 474 -16.86 9.35 4.08
N MET A 475 -16.18 9.95 3.11
CA MET A 475 -16.66 10.09 1.72
C MET A 475 -16.89 8.73 1.05
N TYR A 476 -16.05 7.75 1.36
CA TYR A 476 -16.17 6.39 0.84
C TYR A 476 -17.09 5.49 1.70
N GLY A 477 -17.96 6.10 2.53
CA GLY A 477 -19.02 5.39 3.23
C GLY A 477 -18.57 4.56 4.43
N PHE A 478 -17.35 4.76 4.94
CA PHE A 478 -16.94 4.11 6.17
C PHE A 478 -17.66 4.76 7.36
N ASN A 479 -18.32 3.94 8.17
CA ASN A 479 -18.76 4.38 9.48
C ASN A 479 -17.54 4.59 10.37
N LEU A 480 -17.18 5.85 10.65
CA LEU A 480 -15.97 6.17 11.39
C LEU A 480 -15.99 5.63 12.83
N ILE A 481 -17.16 5.56 13.48
CA ILE A 481 -17.25 5.01 14.85
C ILE A 481 -16.95 3.51 14.81
N ASP A 482 -17.54 2.77 13.88
CA ASP A 482 -17.26 1.33 13.73
C ASP A 482 -15.83 1.09 13.26
N PHE A 483 -15.35 1.90 12.31
CA PHE A 483 -13.95 1.91 11.89
C PHE A 483 -13.05 2.07 13.09
N PHE A 484 -13.24 3.04 13.99
CA PHE A 484 -12.34 3.20 15.13
C PHE A 484 -12.51 2.16 16.26
N ASN A 485 -13.63 1.41 16.26
CA ASN A 485 -13.93 0.36 17.23
C ASN A 485 -13.46 -1.04 16.81
N GLU A 486 -13.03 -1.27 15.56
CA GLU A 486 -12.52 -2.59 15.18
C GLU A 486 -11.27 -2.94 16.02
N LYS A 487 -10.96 -4.23 16.15
CA LYS A 487 -9.74 -4.69 16.83
C LYS A 487 -8.59 -4.79 15.82
N ASP A 488 -7.35 -4.60 16.29
CA ASP A 488 -6.08 -4.61 15.53
C ASP A 488 -5.77 -3.33 14.72
N SER A 489 -4.50 -3.10 14.35
CA SER A 489 -4.00 -1.79 13.84
C SER A 489 -4.44 -1.42 12.41
N TYR A 490 -5.72 -1.40 12.06
CA TYR A 490 -6.19 -0.87 10.75
C TYR A 490 -6.01 0.65 10.62
N TYR A 491 -5.80 1.36 11.74
CA TYR A 491 -5.48 2.79 11.77
C TYR A 491 -4.28 3.16 10.88
N THR A 492 -3.36 2.23 10.61
CA THR A 492 -2.22 2.47 9.73
C THR A 492 -2.62 2.87 8.31
N VAL A 493 -3.85 2.60 7.89
CA VAL A 493 -4.42 3.10 6.63
C VAL A 493 -4.38 4.64 6.59
N LEU A 494 -4.49 5.31 7.73
CA LEU A 494 -4.44 6.77 7.85
C LEU A 494 -3.04 7.36 7.56
N ASN A 495 -1.97 6.56 7.53
CA ASN A 495 -0.64 7.00 7.05
C ASN A 495 -0.52 7.04 5.53
N THR A 496 -1.58 6.69 4.81
CA THR A 496 -1.54 6.59 3.35
C THR A 496 -1.55 7.97 2.72
N THR A 497 -0.48 8.36 2.03
CA THR A 497 -0.32 9.68 1.39
C THR A 497 -1.34 9.96 0.27
N ASP A 498 -1.96 8.93 -0.30
CA ASP A 498 -2.98 9.03 -1.35
C ASP A 498 -4.06 7.95 -1.16
N LEU A 499 -4.88 8.09 -0.12
CA LEU A 499 -5.83 7.05 0.27
C LEU A 499 -6.99 6.92 -0.72
N ALA A 500 -7.50 8.05 -1.22
CA ALA A 500 -8.62 8.08 -2.15
C ALA A 500 -8.32 7.26 -3.41
N SER A 501 -7.20 7.53 -4.09
CA SER A 501 -6.83 6.81 -5.31
C SER A 501 -6.56 5.32 -5.07
N LYS A 502 -6.11 4.92 -3.87
CA LYS A 502 -5.94 3.50 -3.54
C LYS A 502 -7.28 2.79 -3.34
N ILE A 503 -8.24 3.45 -2.71
CA ILE A 503 -9.60 2.90 -2.56
C ILE A 503 -10.26 2.81 -3.94
N ASP A 504 -10.14 3.83 -4.78
CA ASP A 504 -10.60 3.84 -6.18
C ASP A 504 -10.10 2.58 -6.94
N GLN A 505 -8.80 2.31 -6.92
CA GLN A 505 -8.21 1.15 -7.61
C GLN A 505 -8.71 -0.21 -7.08
N LEU A 506 -9.09 -0.31 -5.81
CA LEU A 506 -9.66 -1.54 -5.25
C LEU A 506 -11.12 -1.72 -5.66
N ILE A 507 -11.88 -0.62 -5.69
CA ILE A 507 -13.26 -0.60 -6.17
C ILE A 507 -13.33 -1.02 -7.64
N GLU A 508 -12.43 -0.51 -8.47
CA GLU A 508 -12.38 -0.78 -9.92
C GLU A 508 -12.18 -2.25 -10.27
N VAL A 509 -11.54 -3.02 -9.40
CA VAL A 509 -11.38 -4.47 -9.56
C VAL A 509 -12.53 -5.26 -8.92
N GLY A 510 -13.62 -4.59 -8.55
CA GLY A 510 -14.84 -5.19 -8.01
C GLY A 510 -14.77 -5.56 -6.53
N LEU A 511 -13.81 -5.01 -5.76
CA LEU A 511 -13.64 -5.37 -4.34
C LEU A 511 -14.52 -4.56 -3.37
N THR A 512 -15.37 -3.68 -3.89
CA THR A 512 -16.34 -2.90 -3.11
C THR A 512 -17.13 -3.72 -2.11
N GLU A 513 -17.89 -4.72 -2.61
CA GLU A 513 -18.78 -5.53 -1.77
C GLU A 513 -17.97 -6.36 -0.78
N TYR A 514 -16.69 -6.61 -1.08
CA TYR A 514 -15.77 -7.27 -0.17
C TYR A 514 -15.30 -6.33 0.95
N ILE A 515 -14.96 -5.07 0.63
CA ILE A 515 -14.57 -4.04 1.61
C ILE A 515 -15.74 -3.74 2.56
N HIS A 516 -16.93 -3.50 2.02
CA HIS A 516 -18.10 -3.08 2.78
C HIS A 516 -19.04 -4.23 3.18
N GLY A 517 -18.71 -5.48 2.82
CA GLY A 517 -19.56 -6.65 3.10
C GLY A 517 -19.80 -6.90 4.58
N ASN A 518 -18.96 -6.34 5.45
CA ASN A 518 -19.21 -6.24 6.87
C ASN A 518 -18.69 -4.90 7.40
N GLU A 519 -19.61 -3.97 7.68
CA GLU A 519 -19.32 -2.61 8.12
C GLU A 519 -18.38 -2.55 9.34
N LYS A 520 -18.43 -3.57 10.22
CA LYS A 520 -17.61 -3.67 11.43
C LYS A 520 -16.15 -4.10 11.19
N PHE A 521 -15.81 -4.51 9.96
CA PHE A 521 -14.46 -4.96 9.60
C PHE A 521 -13.97 -4.33 8.29
N ALA A 522 -14.61 -3.24 7.86
CA ALA A 522 -14.30 -2.59 6.60
C ALA A 522 -12.87 -2.01 6.64
N GLY A 523 -12.45 -1.46 7.77
CA GLY A 523 -11.11 -0.91 7.96
C GLY A 523 -10.02 -1.98 7.85
N ASN A 524 -10.18 -3.10 8.55
CA ASN A 524 -9.27 -4.23 8.46
C ASN A 524 -9.21 -4.84 7.05
N THR A 525 -10.37 -4.92 6.38
CA THR A 525 -10.45 -5.42 5.01
C THR A 525 -9.70 -4.51 4.05
N LEU A 526 -9.92 -3.19 4.13
CA LEU A 526 -9.21 -2.19 3.35
C LEU A 526 -7.70 -2.27 3.57
N LYS A 527 -7.24 -2.32 4.83
CA LYS A 527 -5.82 -2.50 5.17
C LYS A 527 -5.25 -3.75 4.52
N THR A 528 -5.95 -4.88 4.65
CA THR A 528 -5.51 -6.17 4.12
C THR A 528 -5.34 -6.13 2.61
N LEU A 529 -6.26 -5.48 1.89
CA LEU A 529 -6.17 -5.33 0.44
C LEU A 529 -4.98 -4.47 0.02
N ILE A 530 -4.73 -3.35 0.70
CA ILE A 530 -3.56 -2.50 0.46
C ILE A 530 -2.27 -3.30 0.67
N ILE A 531 -2.15 -4.04 1.77
CA ILE A 531 -0.98 -4.88 2.08
C ILE A 531 -0.79 -5.97 1.02
N LYS A 532 -1.86 -6.70 0.67
CA LYS A 532 -1.81 -7.76 -0.34
C LYS A 532 -1.34 -7.19 -1.68
N ARG A 533 -1.88 -6.06 -2.12
CA ARG A 533 -1.46 -5.44 -3.38
C ARG A 533 0.01 -5.03 -3.35
N ASN A 534 0.46 -4.36 -2.27
CA ASN A 534 1.87 -4.01 -2.06
C ASN A 534 2.78 -5.26 -2.15
N TYR A 535 2.42 -6.32 -1.44
CA TYR A 535 3.19 -7.57 -1.42
C TYR A 535 3.24 -8.25 -2.79
N TYR A 536 2.09 -8.41 -3.46
CA TYR A 536 2.04 -9.08 -4.75
C TYR A 536 2.72 -8.26 -5.85
N ALA A 537 2.59 -6.94 -5.85
CA ALA A 537 3.31 -6.10 -6.79
C ALA A 537 4.82 -6.22 -6.60
N TYR A 538 5.31 -6.10 -5.35
CA TYR A 538 6.73 -6.31 -5.04
C TYR A 538 7.22 -7.71 -5.48
N LYS A 539 6.48 -8.76 -5.11
CA LYS A 539 6.81 -10.15 -5.45
C LYS A 539 6.95 -10.37 -6.95
N ASN A 540 6.13 -9.69 -7.75
CA ASN A 540 6.10 -9.85 -9.21
C ASN A 540 6.94 -8.79 -9.94
N GLY A 541 7.69 -7.94 -9.24
CA GLY A 541 8.46 -6.85 -9.86
C GLY A 541 7.58 -5.83 -10.60
N LEU A 542 6.35 -5.64 -10.14
CA LEU A 542 5.38 -4.71 -10.70
C LEU A 542 5.33 -3.42 -9.86
N ASP A 543 5.05 -2.30 -10.51
CA ASP A 543 4.71 -1.09 -9.80
C ASP A 543 3.37 -1.26 -9.07
N VAL A 544 3.38 -0.94 -7.77
CA VAL A 544 2.28 -1.30 -6.86
C VAL A 544 0.95 -0.62 -7.19
N TRP A 545 1.02 0.62 -7.66
CA TRP A 545 -0.14 1.48 -7.89
C TRP A 545 -0.13 2.13 -9.28
N ASN A 546 0.82 1.75 -10.15
CA ASN A 546 0.93 2.34 -11.50
C ASN A 546 0.45 1.37 -12.57
N SER A 547 -0.65 1.71 -13.22
CA SER A 547 -1.14 1.08 -14.45
C SER A 547 -0.90 1.96 -15.69
N LEU A 548 -0.07 3.02 -15.55
CA LEU A 548 0.10 4.14 -16.49
C LEU A 548 0.24 3.73 -17.96
N LYS A 549 1.05 2.69 -18.24
CA LYS A 549 1.31 2.25 -19.62
C LYS A 549 0.11 1.56 -20.25
N ILE A 550 -0.69 0.85 -19.45
CA ILE A 550 -1.92 0.18 -19.89
C ILE A 550 -3.00 1.23 -20.13
N GLU A 551 -3.16 2.17 -19.20
CA GLU A 551 -4.10 3.29 -19.30
C GLU A 551 -3.81 4.17 -20.52
N PHE A 552 -2.54 4.58 -20.70
CA PHE A 552 -2.09 5.33 -21.87
C PHE A 552 -2.43 4.63 -23.19
N ASN A 553 -2.13 3.33 -23.29
CA ASN A 553 -2.40 2.56 -24.50
C ASN A 553 -3.90 2.45 -24.77
N ARG A 554 -4.74 2.28 -23.74
CA ARG A 554 -6.20 2.26 -23.87
C ARG A 554 -6.73 3.61 -24.34
N LEU A 555 -6.29 4.71 -23.73
CA LEU A 555 -6.67 6.07 -24.11
C LEU A 555 -6.29 6.41 -25.56
N ASN A 556 -5.11 6.02 -26.02
CA ASN A 556 -4.69 6.29 -27.40
C ASN A 556 -5.29 5.33 -28.43
N LYS A 557 -5.65 4.11 -28.02
CA LYS A 557 -6.48 3.22 -28.84
C LYS A 557 -7.90 3.78 -28.95
N ALA A 558 -8.36 4.47 -27.90
CA ALA A 558 -9.68 5.07 -27.84
C ALA A 558 -9.86 6.24 -28.81
N HIS A 559 -8.82 7.06 -28.94
CA HIS A 559 -8.82 8.27 -29.75
C HIS A 559 -7.74 8.20 -30.83
N PRO A 560 -7.94 7.38 -31.88
CA PRO A 560 -6.96 7.28 -32.96
C PRO A 560 -6.72 8.62 -33.66
N ASP A 561 -7.72 9.50 -33.67
CA ASP A 561 -7.70 10.80 -34.36
C ASP A 561 -7.16 11.95 -33.49
N ASN A 562 -6.98 11.75 -32.19
CA ASN A 562 -6.48 12.76 -31.26
C ASN A 562 -5.57 12.12 -30.19
N LYS A 563 -4.51 11.45 -30.68
CA LYS A 563 -3.54 10.74 -29.85
C LYS A 563 -2.73 11.71 -29.01
N MET A 564 -2.67 11.43 -27.72
CA MET A 564 -1.82 12.12 -26.77
C MET A 564 -0.45 11.47 -26.75
N SER A 565 0.63 12.24 -26.71
CA SER A 565 1.97 11.70 -26.45
C SER A 565 2.05 11.15 -25.02
N TYR A 566 2.99 10.24 -24.76
CA TYR A 566 3.18 9.70 -23.40
C TYR A 566 3.58 10.80 -22.41
N ASP A 567 4.34 11.80 -22.86
CA ASP A 567 4.76 12.93 -22.03
C ASP A 567 3.58 13.85 -21.68
N GLU A 568 2.67 14.11 -22.62
CA GLU A 568 1.42 14.82 -22.34
C GLU A 568 0.53 14.02 -21.39
N PHE A 569 0.44 12.71 -21.55
CA PHE A 569 -0.30 11.84 -20.64
C PHE A 569 0.26 11.88 -19.22
N LEU A 570 1.59 11.86 -19.07
CA LEU A 570 2.23 12.00 -17.77
C LEU A 570 1.98 13.38 -17.16
N LYS A 571 1.96 14.45 -17.96
CA LYS A 571 1.59 15.80 -17.49
C LYS A 571 0.14 15.88 -17.02
N VAL A 572 -0.79 15.25 -17.74
CA VAL A 572 -2.21 15.17 -17.35
C VAL A 572 -2.38 14.35 -16.08
N LYS A 573 -1.75 13.16 -15.96
CA LYS A 573 -1.79 12.36 -14.73
C LYS A 573 -1.18 13.10 -13.55
N LYS A 574 -0.09 13.84 -13.77
CA LYS A 574 0.52 14.71 -12.75
C LYS A 574 -0.46 15.80 -12.33
N HIS A 575 -1.12 16.47 -13.28
CA HIS A 575 -2.11 17.50 -12.98
C HIS A 575 -3.30 16.94 -12.19
N ILE A 576 -3.89 15.82 -12.61
CA ILE A 576 -4.99 15.16 -11.87
C ILE A 576 -4.55 14.81 -10.43
N LYS A 577 -3.31 14.34 -10.26
CA LYS A 577 -2.75 14.02 -8.94
C LYS A 577 -2.51 15.26 -8.07
N GLU A 578 -2.07 16.36 -8.67
CA GLU A 578 -1.89 17.64 -7.99
C GLU A 578 -3.24 18.29 -7.64
N SER A 579 -4.23 18.15 -8.51
CA SER A 579 -5.63 18.57 -8.34
C SER A 579 -6.48 17.57 -7.55
N ASN A 580 -5.86 16.68 -6.75
CA ASN A 580 -6.53 15.64 -5.95
C ASN A 580 -7.22 16.23 -4.69
N GLU A 581 -7.98 17.30 -4.92
CA GLU A 581 -8.88 17.92 -3.98
C GLU A 581 -10.17 17.09 -3.91
N LEU A 582 -10.73 17.02 -2.70
CA LEU A 582 -11.98 16.32 -2.47
C LEU A 582 -13.12 17.18 -3.04
N ILE A 583 -14.00 16.59 -3.86
CA ILE A 583 -15.18 17.29 -4.37
C ILE A 583 -16.39 16.98 -3.49
N SER A 584 -16.98 18.04 -2.93
CA SER A 584 -18.21 18.01 -2.13
C SER A 584 -19.47 17.83 -2.99
N GLU A 585 -20.59 17.49 -2.36
CA GLU A 585 -21.89 17.37 -3.05
C GLU A 585 -22.36 18.70 -3.66
N GLU A 586 -22.06 19.82 -3.00
CA GLU A 586 -22.36 21.17 -3.47
C GLU A 586 -21.58 21.47 -4.77
N GLU A 587 -20.28 21.16 -4.79
CA GLU A 587 -19.46 21.31 -5.99
C GLU A 587 -19.88 20.38 -7.12
N ILE A 588 -20.34 19.17 -6.82
CA ILE A 588 -20.96 18.30 -7.83
C ILE A 588 -22.22 18.97 -8.41
N GLY A 589 -23.03 19.61 -7.57
CA GLY A 589 -24.20 20.39 -8.01
C GLY A 589 -23.81 21.50 -8.99
N ILE A 590 -22.73 22.23 -8.69
CA ILE A 590 -22.17 23.28 -9.56
C ILE A 590 -21.68 22.69 -10.89
N ILE A 591 -20.86 21.64 -10.85
CA ILE A 591 -20.32 20.98 -12.06
C ILE A 591 -21.44 20.49 -12.97
N LYS A 592 -22.55 19.97 -12.42
CA LYS A 592 -23.70 19.55 -13.23
C LYS A 592 -24.42 20.70 -13.91
N SER A 593 -24.54 21.83 -13.22
CA SER A 593 -25.14 23.04 -13.76
C SER A 593 -24.30 23.57 -14.92
N ASP A 594 -22.98 23.60 -14.73
CA ASP A 594 -22.04 24.13 -15.73
C ASP A 594 -21.83 23.16 -16.89
N TYR A 595 -21.90 21.85 -16.63
CA TYR A 595 -21.67 20.79 -17.61
C TYR A 595 -22.83 19.78 -17.59
N PRO A 596 -23.94 20.05 -18.32
CA PRO A 596 -25.13 19.20 -18.32
C PRO A 596 -24.87 17.74 -18.71
N ILE A 597 -23.80 17.47 -19.48
CA ILE A 597 -23.35 16.12 -19.83
C ILE A 597 -23.03 15.26 -18.60
N MET A 598 -22.70 15.88 -17.46
CA MET A 598 -22.43 15.20 -16.19
C MET A 598 -23.70 14.72 -15.47
N GLY A 599 -24.88 15.21 -15.87
CA GLY A 599 -26.17 14.76 -15.32
C GLY A 599 -26.43 13.27 -15.50
N ILE A 600 -25.84 12.64 -16.53
CA ILE A 600 -25.96 11.21 -16.81
C ILE A 600 -25.34 10.31 -15.73
N VAL A 601 -24.35 10.83 -15.00
CA VAL A 601 -23.75 10.15 -13.85
C VAL A 601 -24.75 10.08 -12.67
N ASP A 602 -25.90 10.75 -12.77
CA ASP A 602 -26.90 10.79 -11.70
C ASP A 602 -28.34 10.41 -12.12
N GLU A 603 -28.62 10.21 -13.40
CA GLU A 603 -30.00 9.89 -13.82
C GLU A 603 -30.49 8.53 -13.28
N SER A 604 -31.71 8.58 -12.77
CA SER A 604 -32.24 7.76 -11.70
C SER A 604 -32.93 6.50 -12.23
N THR A 605 -32.37 5.34 -11.90
CA THR A 605 -33.15 4.22 -11.36
C THR A 605 -32.17 3.23 -10.76
N ARG A 606 -32.28 3.00 -9.45
CA ARG A 606 -31.57 1.93 -8.73
C ARG A 606 -31.84 0.53 -9.33
N ALA A 607 -32.90 0.40 -10.12
CA ALA A 607 -33.25 -0.81 -10.86
C ALA A 607 -32.38 -1.01 -12.13
N SER A 608 -31.87 0.07 -12.74
CA SER A 608 -31.12 -0.03 -14.00
C SER A 608 -29.77 -0.71 -13.80
N ILE A 609 -29.09 -0.54 -12.66
CA ILE A 609 -27.84 -1.27 -12.33
C ILE A 609 -27.99 -2.79 -12.29
N TYR A 610 -29.22 -3.33 -12.23
CA TYR A 610 -29.50 -4.77 -12.28
C TYR A 610 -29.89 -5.26 -13.68
N SER A 611 -29.87 -4.38 -14.68
CA SER A 611 -30.05 -4.73 -16.08
C SER A 611 -28.70 -4.99 -16.77
N ASP A 612 -28.73 -5.66 -17.92
CA ASP A 612 -27.57 -5.80 -18.81
C ASP A 612 -27.46 -4.62 -19.78
N THR A 613 -28.11 -3.49 -19.48
CA THR A 613 -28.06 -2.36 -20.38
C THR A 613 -26.66 -1.73 -20.38
N PRO A 614 -26.21 -1.24 -21.53
CA PRO A 614 -25.31 -0.11 -21.67
C PRO A 614 -25.05 0.76 -20.42
N LEU A 615 -26.06 1.53 -20.02
CA LEU A 615 -26.01 2.48 -18.91
C LEU A 615 -25.76 1.78 -17.56
N ALA A 616 -26.27 0.57 -17.38
CA ALA A 616 -26.05 -0.23 -16.18
C ALA A 616 -24.61 -0.72 -16.04
N ILE A 617 -23.97 -1.09 -17.14
CA ILE A 617 -22.56 -1.49 -17.18
C ILE A 617 -21.69 -0.28 -16.84
N LEU A 618 -21.98 0.88 -17.42
CA LEU A 618 -21.31 2.15 -17.11
C LEU A 618 -21.46 2.48 -15.61
N LYS A 619 -22.71 2.53 -15.11
CA LYS A 619 -23.00 2.82 -13.70
C LYS A 619 -22.33 1.85 -12.74
N ARG A 620 -22.35 0.54 -12.98
CA ARG A 620 -21.65 -0.44 -12.11
C ARG A 620 -20.14 -0.21 -12.00
N LYS A 621 -19.53 0.48 -12.96
CA LYS A 621 -18.10 0.82 -12.97
C LYS A 621 -17.79 2.25 -12.52
N THR A 622 -18.79 3.12 -12.47
CA THR A 622 -18.65 4.55 -12.15
C THR A 622 -19.42 4.96 -10.90
N GLU A 623 -20.21 4.06 -10.33
CA GLU A 623 -21.05 4.24 -9.16
C GLU A 623 -20.84 3.09 -8.19
N LEU A 624 -20.76 3.41 -6.89
CA LEU A 624 -20.64 2.44 -5.81
C LEU A 624 -21.78 2.69 -4.85
N ILE A 625 -22.78 1.81 -4.77
CA ILE A 625 -23.99 2.08 -3.99
C ILE A 625 -23.85 1.53 -2.57
N TYR A 626 -23.89 2.41 -1.57
CA TYR A 626 -23.98 2.07 -0.15
C TYR A 626 -25.13 2.84 0.49
N GLY A 627 -26.14 2.14 1.03
CA GLY A 627 -27.33 2.82 1.53
C GLY A 627 -27.99 3.67 0.44
N THR A 628 -28.11 4.99 0.60
CA THR A 628 -28.56 5.93 -0.44
C THR A 628 -27.43 6.65 -1.18
N GLN A 629 -26.16 6.40 -0.85
CA GLN A 629 -25.00 7.12 -1.37
C GLN A 629 -24.29 6.36 -2.50
N ILE A 630 -23.80 7.13 -3.48
CA ILE A 630 -23.06 6.65 -4.65
C ILE A 630 -21.60 7.11 -4.55
N ILE A 631 -20.70 6.20 -4.19
CA ILE A 631 -19.32 6.48 -3.77
C ILE A 631 -18.32 6.57 -4.96
N SER A 632 -18.54 5.90 -6.10
CA SER A 632 -17.66 6.06 -7.28
C SER A 632 -17.96 7.31 -8.15
N ARG A 633 -19.02 8.06 -7.81
CA ARG A 633 -19.40 9.29 -8.51
C ARG A 633 -18.36 10.40 -8.31
N GLN A 634 -17.89 10.58 -7.09
CA GLN A 634 -16.98 11.67 -6.71
C GLN A 634 -15.65 11.63 -7.48
N LYS A 635 -15.11 10.44 -7.74
CA LYS A 635 -13.92 10.25 -8.58
C LYS A 635 -14.13 10.80 -10.00
N VAL A 636 -15.24 10.43 -10.64
CA VAL A 636 -15.53 10.84 -12.03
C VAL A 636 -15.64 12.37 -12.09
N PHE A 637 -16.34 12.98 -11.14
CA PHE A 637 -16.44 14.44 -11.03
C PHE A 637 -15.09 15.12 -10.73
N ARG A 638 -14.28 14.54 -9.84
CA ARG A 638 -12.92 15.03 -9.52
C ARG A 638 -12.01 15.03 -10.74
N VAL A 639 -11.93 13.90 -11.43
CA VAL A 639 -11.11 13.76 -12.63
C VAL A 639 -11.65 14.65 -13.75
N PHE A 640 -12.98 14.76 -13.87
CA PHE A 640 -13.60 15.62 -14.88
C PHE A 640 -13.23 17.09 -14.67
N ARG A 641 -13.40 17.60 -13.45
CA ARG A 641 -13.03 18.99 -13.11
C ARG A 641 -11.56 19.26 -13.41
N ALA A 642 -10.66 18.39 -12.96
CA ALA A 642 -9.23 18.53 -13.22
C ALA A 642 -8.90 18.54 -14.73
N LEU A 643 -9.62 17.77 -15.55
CA LEU A 643 -9.42 17.76 -17.00
C LEU A 643 -9.97 19.00 -17.69
N ILE A 644 -11.14 19.49 -17.24
CA ILE A 644 -11.73 20.74 -17.71
C ILE A 644 -10.81 21.92 -17.39
N ASP A 645 -10.28 22.00 -16.16
CA ASP A 645 -9.33 23.04 -15.75
C ASP A 645 -8.04 22.98 -16.58
N TYR A 646 -7.64 21.78 -17.02
CA TYR A 646 -6.53 21.57 -17.95
C TYR A 646 -6.84 21.91 -19.42
N GLY A 647 -8.11 22.23 -19.73
CA GLY A 647 -8.55 22.64 -21.07
C GLY A 647 -9.01 21.51 -21.98
N PHE A 648 -9.46 20.38 -21.44
CA PHE A 648 -10.10 19.33 -22.24
C PHE A 648 -11.50 19.74 -22.69
N GLU A 649 -11.91 19.28 -23.88
CA GLU A 649 -13.31 19.33 -24.31
C GLU A 649 -14.17 18.41 -23.43
N GLU A 650 -15.41 18.83 -23.16
CA GLU A 650 -16.32 18.17 -22.20
C GLU A 650 -16.48 16.67 -22.44
N LYS A 651 -16.76 16.25 -23.68
CA LYS A 651 -16.91 14.82 -24.02
C LYS A 651 -15.62 14.03 -23.78
N LYS A 652 -14.47 14.64 -24.08
CA LYS A 652 -13.15 14.03 -23.90
C LYS A 652 -12.80 13.94 -22.42
N ALA A 653 -13.12 14.98 -21.65
CA ALA A 653 -12.98 14.99 -20.20
C ALA A 653 -13.85 13.90 -19.58
N LEU A 654 -15.13 13.81 -19.93
CA LEU A 654 -16.05 12.79 -19.41
C LEU A 654 -15.56 11.38 -19.73
N LEU A 655 -15.24 11.09 -21.00
CA LEU A 655 -14.77 9.78 -21.41
C LEU A 655 -13.49 9.37 -20.67
N TYR A 656 -12.52 10.28 -20.55
CA TYR A 656 -11.31 10.01 -19.79
C TYR A 656 -11.64 9.77 -18.31
N SER A 657 -12.49 10.58 -17.68
CA SER A 657 -12.86 10.44 -16.27
C SER A 657 -13.52 9.10 -15.95
N LEU A 658 -14.35 8.58 -16.87
CA LEU A 658 -14.99 7.27 -16.74
C LEU A 658 -13.97 6.13 -16.89
N MET A 659 -12.91 6.33 -17.67
CA MET A 659 -11.89 5.34 -17.97
C MET A 659 -10.66 5.41 -17.06
N HIS A 660 -10.47 6.51 -16.32
CA HIS A 660 -9.30 6.77 -15.51
C HIS A 660 -9.08 5.64 -14.52
N ASP A 661 -7.88 5.04 -14.51
CA ASP A 661 -7.50 3.85 -13.71
C ASP A 661 -8.36 2.56 -13.88
N SER A 662 -9.50 2.63 -14.57
CA SER A 662 -10.43 1.51 -14.77
C SER A 662 -9.87 0.32 -15.57
N ILE A 663 -10.17 -0.91 -15.14
CA ILE A 663 -9.92 -2.13 -15.92
C ILE A 663 -11.14 -2.42 -16.81
N LEU A 664 -11.02 -2.10 -18.09
CA LEU A 664 -12.05 -2.34 -19.10
C LEU A 664 -11.63 -3.43 -20.09
N GLU A 665 -12.55 -4.35 -20.40
CA GLU A 665 -12.51 -5.20 -21.57
C GLU A 665 -12.80 -4.39 -22.84
N GLU A 666 -12.37 -4.89 -24.00
CA GLU A 666 -12.48 -4.17 -25.26
C GLU A 666 -13.93 -3.82 -25.65
N GLN A 667 -14.87 -4.72 -25.38
CA GLN A 667 -16.29 -4.51 -25.67
C GLN A 667 -16.91 -3.44 -24.77
N GLU A 668 -16.55 -3.43 -23.49
CA GLU A 668 -17.02 -2.44 -22.53
C GLU A 668 -16.46 -1.07 -22.86
N TYR A 669 -15.19 -1.02 -23.30
CA TYR A 669 -14.55 0.19 -23.76
C TYR A 669 -15.27 0.79 -24.99
N ILE A 670 -15.50 -0.02 -26.03
CA ILE A 670 -16.20 0.41 -27.26
C ILE A 670 -17.58 0.95 -26.88
N PHE A 671 -18.28 0.22 -26.02
CA PHE A 671 -19.60 0.59 -25.57
C PHE A 671 -19.63 1.96 -24.83
N ILE A 672 -18.70 2.20 -23.90
CA ILE A 672 -18.59 3.49 -23.18
C ILE A 672 -18.27 4.63 -24.15
N LYS A 673 -17.36 4.40 -25.09
CA LYS A 673 -16.96 5.38 -26.11
C LYS A 673 -18.15 5.76 -27.00
N GLU A 674 -18.82 4.77 -27.58
CA GLU A 674 -19.98 4.96 -28.44
C GLU A 674 -21.09 5.70 -27.69
N SER A 675 -21.32 5.35 -26.42
CA SER A 675 -22.28 6.06 -25.58
C SER A 675 -21.95 7.55 -25.42
N VAL A 676 -20.71 7.89 -25.07
CA VAL A 676 -20.30 9.30 -24.90
C VAL A 676 -20.26 10.06 -26.25
N GLU A 677 -19.93 9.38 -27.34
CA GLU A 677 -19.88 9.98 -28.69
C GLU A 677 -21.27 10.25 -29.27
N GLU A 678 -22.21 9.30 -29.11
CA GLU A 678 -23.61 9.41 -29.53
C GLU A 678 -24.40 10.46 -28.72
N MET A 679 -23.89 10.88 -27.55
CA MET A 679 -24.49 11.92 -26.72
C MET A 679 -24.34 13.31 -27.35
N GLY A 680 -25.39 13.78 -28.02
CA GLY A 680 -25.55 15.17 -28.43
C GLY A 680 -26.70 15.83 -27.66
N VAL A 681 -26.63 17.17 -27.53
CA VAL A 681 -27.55 18.05 -26.77
C VAL A 681 -29.04 17.86 -27.12
N ASP A 682 -29.38 17.16 -28.21
CA ASP A 682 -30.76 16.99 -28.68
C ASP A 682 -31.44 15.66 -28.32
N LYS A 683 -30.83 14.75 -27.52
CA LYS A 683 -31.39 13.39 -27.36
C LYS A 683 -31.37 12.75 -25.97
N VAL A 684 -31.05 13.47 -24.90
CA VAL A 684 -31.10 12.89 -23.53
C VAL A 684 -32.52 12.47 -23.14
N GLU A 685 -33.56 13.25 -23.48
CA GLU A 685 -34.94 12.89 -23.11
C GLU A 685 -35.54 11.73 -23.94
N SER A 686 -35.16 11.57 -25.21
CA SER A 686 -35.92 10.72 -26.14
C SER A 686 -35.53 9.23 -26.14
N GLN A 687 -34.32 8.87 -25.72
CA GLN A 687 -33.85 7.48 -25.69
C GLN A 687 -34.10 6.79 -24.34
N LEU A 688 -34.00 7.53 -23.22
CA LEU A 688 -34.32 7.02 -21.89
C LEU A 688 -35.82 6.71 -21.73
N LEU A 689 -36.71 7.53 -22.31
CA LEU A 689 -38.16 7.26 -22.29
C LEU A 689 -38.60 6.12 -23.24
N ARG A 690 -37.75 5.69 -24.17
CA ARG A 690 -38.07 4.59 -25.11
C ARG A 690 -37.53 3.22 -24.68
N SER A 691 -36.75 3.18 -23.60
CA SER A 691 -36.12 1.95 -23.10
C SER A 691 -36.61 1.54 -21.69
N ILE A 692 -37.65 2.20 -21.18
CA ILE A 692 -38.59 1.70 -20.17
C ILE A 692 -39.81 1.14 -20.90
#